data_AF-A2RL61-F1
#
_entry.id   AF-A2RL61-F1
#
_cell.length_a   1.000
_cell.length_b   1.000
_cell.length_c   1.000
_cell.angle_alpha   90.00
_cell.angle_beta   90.00
_cell.angle_gamma   90.00
#
_symmetry.space_group_name_H-M   'P 1'
#
loop_
_entity.id
_entity.type
_entity.pdbx_description
1 polymer ?
#
loop_
_entity_poly.entity_id
_entity_poly.type
_entity_poly.pdbx_seq_one_letter_code
_entity_poly.pdbx_strand_id
1 'polypeptide(L)'
;MKNKKTKSSKAKKIKTVKAWQETAAKLLGILLQFASIYALIVGLVGWLMPPVQKFISGFLYLFALPTDFSIFNAIVLFILASSIRHRRRLALWIEVIYFQFAFVILGIIFLASYFSGLVSKETLEAANFSILSLSFVILGVLVSLGTVIVMILSRNAFPTKIVNGTWWKALIIATGGFVSSIIGRVVVSYLTYHGSVTLGQRIFYVFKESVSDFRYLLPFGQNIFNYSSGNNIWVSSTISVIMLLGFISAFLMFTRSTQRELSANAKQELAVRQLILDYGDEDSLAYFATRRDKKAIFSKNKKAAITYHLFGDVLLASGDPIGDEKSWKSAGEAFLSLARAHGWTPGVVGSSEKGSKIYYQLGLNATVFGDEAVVLVPEFSIENAAMHDVAQVMRRAERENYQVKIRRQADIPSDELIELTRLTEEWRNGDDRGYSMASSRFGDPTDQQMMIVTASDAEGNYQGILSFAPVGSDKLSLDTMRRSPNAMNGVVTLMITSLIEAGKEEGLTEISLNFAAARQFFINGESLQANALDKAARKVMKFFSRWYQLESLYRSNDIYLPEWRTRYICYDNGGSLTSVLFAIGQAEGFVPTNISSKIKGFFFHDYENSIENHWWEKTSFIKNIHQIEEKKRLELSNENNHDDTYLQKHNDLKQLGIAPYSLPDTDFESVKNLRMNYENTDEFDEEEHSIQGRLVSSRGRGAIFFADLSDNQSKIQLVIKRDVINEYSESENRLENFATWKKDVTVGDRVLVKGVLMRTQTGELSLRVNSWKMLSKTLVELTEERKVSQTAFIEQTEKFSKIRESLILNGFIEVAKQEYLALSVGYDKVFSINDLKINLLWAYRSADDVREFLSKVIDENSSVNLSEIFPDPEMNKEGTPELKRALSFGLPAFTMAEIFISEETSNLGVNNKNEKK
;
A
#
# COMPACT_ATOMS: atom_id res chain seq x y z
N MET A 1 -28.53 4.58 35.48
CA MET A 1 -27.48 3.72 36.08
C MET A 1 -28.01 2.29 36.26
N LYS A 2 -27.55 1.34 35.44
CA LYS A 2 -27.49 -0.10 35.74
C LYS A 2 -26.27 -0.64 34.97
N ASN A 3 -25.17 -0.83 35.70
CA ASN A 3 -23.85 -1.21 35.19
C ASN A 3 -23.89 -2.60 34.53
N LYS A 4 -24.03 -2.67 33.20
CA LYS A 4 -23.54 -3.83 32.44
C LYS A 4 -22.02 -3.73 32.41
N LYS A 5 -21.36 -4.44 33.34
CA LYS A 5 -19.91 -4.70 33.31
C LYS A 5 -19.55 -5.31 31.96
N THR A 6 -19.04 -4.49 31.05
CA THR A 6 -18.27 -4.93 29.90
C THR A 6 -17.07 -5.70 30.44
N LYS A 7 -17.13 -7.04 30.34
CA LYS A 7 -15.96 -7.89 30.57
C LYS A 7 -14.91 -7.46 29.54
N SER A 8 -13.98 -6.61 29.97
CA SER A 8 -12.67 -6.46 29.35
C SER A 8 -12.14 -7.87 29.08
N SER A 9 -12.11 -8.24 27.80
CA SER A 9 -11.50 -9.49 27.38
C SER A 9 -10.02 -9.35 27.73
N LYS A 10 -9.59 -9.96 28.84
CA LYS A 10 -8.17 -10.19 29.10
C LYS A 10 -7.65 -10.91 27.86
N ALA A 11 -6.89 -10.20 27.02
CA ALA A 11 -6.17 -10.79 25.92
C ALA A 11 -5.24 -11.86 26.52
N LYS A 12 -5.69 -13.12 26.51
CA LYS A 12 -4.84 -14.25 26.85
C LYS A 12 -3.63 -14.13 25.92
N LYS A 13 -2.43 -13.91 26.49
CA LYS A 13 -1.16 -13.97 25.76
C LYS A 13 -1.25 -15.15 24.80
N ILE A 14 -1.24 -14.87 23.50
CA ILE A 14 -1.18 -15.90 22.46
C ILE A 14 0.12 -16.65 22.76
N LYS A 15 0.00 -17.92 23.17
CA LYS A 15 1.19 -18.75 23.43
C LYS A 15 1.96 -18.84 22.13
N THR A 16 3.22 -18.44 22.14
CA THR A 16 4.14 -18.55 21.00
C THR A 16 4.18 -20.01 20.55
N VAL A 17 3.81 -20.26 19.30
CA VAL A 17 3.86 -21.60 18.69
C VAL A 17 5.34 -21.94 18.48
N LYS A 18 5.77 -23.13 18.94
CA LYS A 18 7.16 -23.57 18.71
C LYS A 18 7.31 -24.03 17.26
N ALA A 19 8.47 -23.77 16.64
CA ALA A 19 8.72 -24.12 15.23
C ALA A 19 8.39 -25.59 14.89
N TRP A 20 8.77 -26.53 15.76
CA TRP A 20 8.47 -27.96 15.56
C TRP A 20 6.97 -28.28 15.52
N GLN A 21 6.13 -27.51 16.24
CA GLN A 21 4.67 -27.70 16.21
C GLN A 21 4.10 -27.29 14.86
N GLU A 22 4.64 -26.23 14.25
CA GLU A 22 4.27 -25.82 12.90
C GLU A 22 4.73 -26.86 11.86
N THR A 23 5.95 -27.38 11.99
CA THR A 23 6.48 -28.44 11.11
C THR A 23 5.62 -29.71 11.18
N ALA A 24 5.28 -30.17 12.38
CA ALA A 24 4.40 -31.34 12.56
C ALA A 24 3.03 -31.15 11.89
N ALA A 25 2.44 -29.95 12.05
CA ALA A 25 1.16 -29.63 11.43
C ALA A 25 1.27 -29.49 9.90
N LYS A 26 2.41 -29.06 9.34
CA LYS A 26 2.66 -29.04 7.89
C LYS A 26 2.76 -30.47 7.33
N LEU A 27 3.57 -31.32 7.97
CA LEU A 27 3.78 -32.70 7.55
C LEU A 27 2.48 -33.52 7.53
N LEU A 28 1.64 -33.39 8.56
CA LEU A 28 0.33 -34.05 8.59
C LEU A 28 -0.58 -33.59 7.43
N GLY A 29 -0.61 -32.28 7.14
CA GLY A 29 -1.40 -31.77 6.03
C GLY A 29 -0.93 -32.31 4.67
N ILE A 30 0.40 -32.44 4.48
CA ILE A 30 1.00 -33.04 3.28
C ILE A 30 0.61 -34.51 3.18
N LEU A 31 0.76 -35.28 4.27
CA LEU A 31 0.41 -36.70 4.32
C LEU A 31 -1.06 -36.94 3.97
N LEU A 32 -1.98 -36.17 4.55
CA LEU A 32 -3.42 -36.28 4.26
C LEU A 32 -3.78 -35.91 2.82
N GLN A 33 -3.09 -34.92 2.23
CA GLN A 33 -3.31 -34.58 0.82
C GLN A 33 -2.80 -35.69 -0.10
N PHE A 34 -1.63 -36.24 0.20
CA PHE A 34 -1.10 -37.38 -0.54
C PHE A 34 -2.07 -38.56 -0.46
N ALA A 35 -2.59 -38.88 0.74
CA ALA A 35 -3.58 -39.93 0.93
C ALA A 35 -4.88 -39.68 0.16
N SER A 36 -5.37 -38.43 0.14
CA SER A 36 -6.55 -38.03 -0.63
C SER A 36 -6.37 -38.20 -2.14
N ILE A 37 -5.25 -37.71 -2.68
CA ILE A 37 -4.92 -37.83 -4.11
C ILE A 37 -4.76 -39.30 -4.47
N TYR A 38 -4.05 -40.08 -3.64
CA TYR A 38 -3.87 -41.50 -3.82
C TYR A 38 -5.21 -42.25 -3.81
N ALA A 39 -6.10 -41.98 -2.86
CA ALA A 39 -7.44 -42.60 -2.81
C ALA A 39 -8.26 -42.32 -4.08
N LEU A 40 -8.10 -41.14 -4.69
CA LEU A 40 -8.74 -40.78 -5.97
C LEU A 40 -8.11 -41.56 -7.14
N ILE A 41 -6.79 -41.64 -7.22
CA ILE A 41 -6.05 -42.35 -8.29
C ILE A 41 -6.31 -43.86 -8.23
N VAL A 42 -6.23 -44.47 -7.05
CA VAL A 42 -6.51 -45.90 -6.86
C VAL A 42 -7.92 -46.26 -7.33
N GLY A 43 -8.86 -45.33 -7.17
CA GLY A 43 -10.20 -45.50 -7.69
C GLY A 43 -10.34 -45.58 -9.19
N LEU A 44 -9.53 -44.81 -9.90
CA LEU A 44 -9.60 -44.70 -11.36
C LEU A 44 -8.72 -45.73 -12.06
N VAL A 45 -7.56 -46.04 -11.48
CA VAL A 45 -6.45 -46.75 -12.16
C VAL A 45 -5.91 -47.90 -11.31
N GLY A 46 -6.35 -48.06 -10.06
CA GLY A 46 -5.77 -49.03 -9.11
C GLY A 46 -5.80 -50.48 -9.58
N TRP A 47 -6.77 -50.87 -10.42
CA TRP A 47 -6.82 -52.21 -11.00
C TRP A 47 -5.61 -52.54 -11.90
N LEU A 48 -4.90 -51.53 -12.42
CA LEU A 48 -3.77 -51.72 -13.35
C LEU A 48 -2.49 -52.17 -12.64
N MET A 49 -2.33 -51.87 -11.35
CA MET A 49 -1.09 -52.18 -10.60
C MET A 49 -1.36 -52.68 -9.17
N PRO A 50 -1.94 -53.89 -8.99
CA PRO A 50 -2.32 -54.42 -7.66
C PRO A 50 -1.18 -54.53 -6.62
N PRO A 51 0.07 -54.92 -6.98
CA PRO A 51 1.16 -55.02 -6.00
C PRO A 51 1.56 -53.65 -5.44
N VAL A 52 1.62 -52.63 -6.30
CA VAL A 52 1.96 -51.25 -5.94
C VAL A 52 0.88 -50.66 -5.04
N GLN A 53 -0.40 -50.92 -5.36
CA GLN A 53 -1.53 -50.52 -4.54
C GLN A 53 -1.46 -51.12 -3.14
N LYS A 54 -1.20 -52.43 -3.01
CA LYS A 54 -1.09 -53.08 -1.69
C LYS A 54 0.04 -52.49 -0.84
N PHE A 55 1.18 -52.19 -1.45
CA PHE A 55 2.32 -51.59 -0.75
C PHE A 55 2.01 -50.18 -0.24
N ILE A 56 1.50 -49.29 -1.11
CA ILE A 56 1.21 -47.90 -0.74
C ILE A 56 0.05 -47.82 0.26
N SER A 57 -1.03 -48.59 0.06
CA SER A 57 -2.13 -48.66 1.02
C SER A 57 -1.68 -49.19 2.37
N GLY A 58 -0.80 -50.20 2.41
CA GLY A 58 -0.23 -50.71 3.65
C GLY A 58 0.62 -49.67 4.39
N PHE A 59 1.41 -48.87 3.66
CA PHE A 59 2.16 -47.76 4.23
C PHE A 59 1.24 -46.67 4.82
N LEU A 60 0.19 -46.27 4.11
CA LEU A 60 -0.76 -45.25 4.59
C LEU A 60 -1.60 -45.75 5.76
N TYR A 61 -1.88 -47.05 5.81
CA TYR A 61 -2.55 -47.70 6.94
C TYR A 61 -1.75 -47.60 8.25
N LEU A 62 -0.41 -47.56 8.20
CA LEU A 62 0.43 -47.32 9.38
C LEU A 62 0.13 -45.98 10.06
N PHE A 63 -0.38 -45.01 9.30
CA PHE A 63 -0.77 -43.69 9.79
C PHE A 63 -2.28 -43.60 10.08
N ALA A 64 -2.99 -44.73 10.14
CA ALA A 64 -4.44 -44.81 10.31
C ALA A 64 -5.25 -44.07 9.23
N LEU A 65 -4.71 -43.96 8.00
CA LEU A 65 -5.39 -43.32 6.89
C LEU A 65 -6.06 -44.39 6.00
N PRO A 66 -7.41 -44.41 5.89
CA PRO A 66 -8.11 -45.36 5.05
C PRO A 66 -7.99 -44.95 3.59
N THR A 67 -7.35 -45.81 2.79
CA THR A 67 -7.09 -45.54 1.36
C THR A 67 -7.75 -46.57 0.44
N ASP A 68 -8.67 -47.36 0.98
CA ASP A 68 -9.56 -48.18 0.17
C ASP A 68 -10.39 -47.26 -0.74
N PHE A 69 -10.65 -47.71 -1.98
CA PHE A 69 -11.35 -46.88 -2.95
C PHE A 69 -12.76 -46.55 -2.47
N SER A 70 -12.96 -45.29 -2.15
CA SER A 70 -14.25 -44.68 -1.89
C SER A 70 -14.17 -43.20 -2.21
N ILE A 71 -15.08 -42.72 -3.07
CA ILE A 71 -15.23 -41.29 -3.39
C ILE A 71 -15.44 -40.49 -2.09
N PHE A 72 -16.14 -41.08 -1.11
CA PHE A 72 -16.31 -40.50 0.21
C PHE A 72 -14.97 -40.28 0.92
N ASN A 73 -14.12 -41.31 1.02
CA ASN A 73 -12.82 -41.21 1.71
C ASN A 73 -11.89 -40.22 1.02
N ALA A 74 -11.82 -40.23 -0.30
CA ALA A 74 -11.02 -39.28 -1.06
C ALA A 74 -11.43 -37.82 -0.74
N ILE A 75 -12.73 -37.54 -0.66
CA ILE A 75 -13.26 -36.20 -0.37
C ILE A 75 -13.13 -35.85 1.12
N VAL A 76 -13.39 -36.77 2.04
CA VAL A 76 -13.20 -36.54 3.49
C VAL A 76 -11.73 -36.23 3.80
N LEU A 77 -10.80 -37.03 3.26
CA LEU A 77 -9.37 -36.79 3.41
C LEU A 77 -8.95 -35.47 2.74
N PHE A 78 -9.53 -35.12 1.59
CA PHE A 78 -9.29 -33.83 0.93
C PHE A 78 -9.70 -32.65 1.82
N ILE A 79 -10.93 -32.72 2.35
CA ILE A 79 -11.52 -31.72 3.25
C ILE A 79 -10.69 -31.59 4.53
N LEU A 80 -10.26 -32.71 5.10
CA LEU A 80 -9.46 -32.76 6.32
C LEU A 80 -8.05 -32.22 6.08
N ALA A 81 -7.41 -32.60 4.96
CA ALA A 81 -6.11 -32.08 4.54
C ALA A 81 -6.15 -30.55 4.36
N SER A 82 -7.16 -30.05 3.65
CA SER A 82 -7.39 -28.61 3.47
C SER A 82 -7.58 -27.92 4.83
N SER A 83 -8.43 -28.48 5.70
CA SER A 83 -8.71 -27.89 7.01
C SER A 83 -7.50 -27.88 7.96
N ILE A 84 -6.65 -28.90 7.92
CA ILE A 84 -5.40 -28.96 8.69
C ILE A 84 -4.36 -27.97 8.17
N ARG A 85 -4.30 -27.75 6.85
CA ARG A 85 -3.48 -26.66 6.27
C ARG A 85 -3.95 -25.29 6.74
N HIS A 86 -5.26 -25.05 6.76
CA HIS A 86 -5.86 -23.85 7.34
C HIS A 86 -5.86 -23.80 8.88
N ARG A 87 -5.12 -24.70 9.54
CA ARG A 87 -4.90 -24.74 10.99
C ARG A 87 -6.18 -24.85 11.82
N ARG A 88 -7.23 -25.45 11.26
CA ARG A 88 -8.53 -25.63 11.93
C ARG A 88 -8.42 -26.67 13.04
N ARG A 89 -8.65 -26.22 14.28
CA ARG A 89 -8.55 -27.01 15.51
C ARG A 89 -9.51 -28.19 15.55
N LEU A 90 -10.68 -28.09 14.93
CA LEU A 90 -11.57 -29.26 14.82
C LEU A 90 -11.03 -30.33 13.90
N ALA A 91 -10.38 -29.96 12.80
CA ALA A 91 -9.81 -30.96 11.89
C ALA A 91 -8.73 -31.78 12.61
N LEU A 92 -7.93 -31.15 13.48
CA LEU A 92 -7.03 -31.85 14.39
C LEU A 92 -7.78 -32.85 15.29
N TRP A 93 -8.90 -32.45 15.89
CA TRP A 93 -9.66 -33.35 16.76
C TRP A 93 -10.39 -34.45 16.00
N ILE A 94 -10.90 -34.19 14.79
CA ILE A 94 -11.47 -35.21 13.92
C ILE A 94 -10.38 -36.22 13.55
N GLU A 95 -9.19 -35.76 13.17
CA GLU A 95 -8.05 -36.62 12.90
C GLU A 95 -7.68 -37.48 14.11
N VAL A 96 -7.53 -36.86 15.28
CA VAL A 96 -7.15 -37.58 16.52
C VAL A 96 -8.24 -38.55 16.99
N ILE A 97 -9.51 -38.15 16.98
CA ILE A 97 -10.60 -38.94 17.57
C ILE A 97 -11.11 -40.00 16.57
N TYR A 98 -11.41 -39.59 15.32
CA TYR A 98 -12.03 -40.48 14.34
C TYR A 98 -11.02 -41.39 13.65
N PHE A 99 -9.85 -40.88 13.25
CA PHE A 99 -8.85 -41.70 12.56
C PHE A 99 -7.93 -42.41 13.56
N GLN A 100 -7.22 -41.65 14.39
CA GLN A 100 -6.16 -42.24 15.22
C GLN A 100 -6.70 -43.04 16.41
N PHE A 101 -7.61 -42.48 17.22
CA PHE A 101 -8.10 -43.16 18.42
C PHE A 101 -8.99 -44.36 18.09
N ALA A 102 -9.82 -44.25 17.05
CA ALA A 102 -10.59 -45.38 16.54
C ALA A 102 -9.68 -46.52 16.07
N PHE A 103 -8.61 -46.20 15.31
CA PHE A 103 -7.62 -47.19 14.88
C PHE A 103 -6.93 -47.89 16.06
N VAL A 104 -6.51 -47.12 17.07
CA VAL A 104 -5.86 -47.67 18.27
C VAL A 104 -6.82 -48.58 19.04
N ILE A 105 -8.07 -48.15 19.28
CA ILE A 105 -9.06 -48.97 19.98
C ILE A 105 -9.35 -50.26 19.21
N LEU A 106 -9.66 -50.15 17.92
CA LEU A 106 -9.99 -51.31 17.09
C LEU A 106 -8.79 -52.25 16.96
N GLY A 107 -7.58 -51.70 16.82
CA GLY A 107 -6.35 -52.50 16.78
C GLY A 107 -6.05 -53.21 18.10
N ILE A 108 -6.30 -52.58 19.24
CA ILE A 108 -6.17 -53.25 20.56
C ILE A 108 -7.23 -54.36 20.70
N ILE A 109 -8.49 -54.10 20.31
CA ILE A 109 -9.55 -55.13 20.33
C ILE A 109 -9.17 -56.30 19.41
N PHE A 110 -8.63 -56.02 18.23
CA PHE A 110 -8.12 -57.02 17.30
C PHE A 110 -7.00 -57.86 17.92
N LEU A 111 -5.97 -57.21 18.46
CA LEU A 111 -4.83 -57.90 19.08
C LEU A 111 -5.28 -58.71 20.30
N ALA A 112 -6.14 -58.16 21.15
CA ALA A 112 -6.71 -58.88 22.29
C ALA A 112 -7.48 -60.12 21.84
N SER A 113 -8.31 -60.00 20.80
CA SER A 113 -9.08 -61.12 20.24
C SER A 113 -8.19 -62.17 19.57
N TYR A 114 -7.10 -61.73 18.92
CA TYR A 114 -6.11 -62.60 18.29
C TYR A 114 -5.34 -63.41 19.35
N PHE A 115 -4.83 -62.74 20.39
CA PHE A 115 -4.05 -63.40 21.45
C PHE A 115 -4.91 -64.21 22.43
N SER A 116 -6.19 -63.86 22.63
CA SER A 116 -7.12 -64.65 23.45
C SER A 116 -7.67 -65.88 22.71
N GLY A 117 -7.31 -66.09 21.45
CA GLY A 117 -7.84 -67.19 20.62
C GLY A 117 -9.31 -67.05 20.24
N LEU A 118 -9.92 -65.87 20.41
CA LEU A 118 -11.28 -65.57 19.95
C LEU A 118 -11.37 -65.55 18.41
N VAL A 119 -10.24 -65.34 17.74
CA VAL A 119 -10.08 -65.44 16.29
C VAL A 119 -9.44 -66.79 15.96
N SER A 120 -10.18 -67.69 15.30
CA SER A 120 -9.68 -69.03 14.97
C SER A 120 -8.65 -68.99 13.83
N LYS A 121 -7.69 -69.92 13.81
CA LYS A 121 -6.72 -70.04 12.71
C LYS A 121 -7.39 -70.18 11.34
N GLU A 122 -8.49 -70.91 11.28
CA GLU A 122 -9.32 -71.06 10.07
C GLU A 122 -9.87 -69.71 9.56
N THR A 123 -10.28 -68.80 10.46
CA THR A 123 -10.74 -67.47 10.06
C THR A 123 -9.62 -66.56 9.54
N LEU A 124 -8.40 -66.71 10.06
CA LEU A 124 -7.21 -65.97 9.62
C LEU A 124 -6.68 -66.49 8.27
N GLU A 125 -6.72 -67.80 8.05
CA GLU A 125 -6.34 -68.43 6.78
C GLU A 125 -7.35 -68.09 5.67
N ALA A 126 -8.65 -68.18 5.96
CA ALA A 126 -9.70 -67.79 5.02
C ALA A 126 -9.71 -66.28 4.68
N ALA A 127 -9.08 -65.47 5.52
CA ALA A 127 -8.86 -64.03 5.35
C ALA A 127 -7.59 -63.67 4.56
N ASN A 128 -6.76 -64.65 4.16
CA ASN A 128 -5.39 -64.42 3.67
C ASN A 128 -4.55 -63.55 4.63
N PHE A 129 -4.79 -63.64 5.94
CA PHE A 129 -4.13 -62.79 6.93
C PHE A 129 -2.75 -63.36 7.28
N SER A 130 -1.70 -62.66 6.87
CA SER A 130 -0.31 -63.11 7.05
C SER A 130 0.31 -62.63 8.37
N ILE A 131 1.42 -63.25 8.78
CA ILE A 131 2.25 -62.76 9.91
C ILE A 131 2.78 -61.34 9.66
N LEU A 132 3.01 -61.00 8.39
CA LEU A 132 3.38 -59.66 7.98
C LEU A 132 2.22 -58.68 8.26
N SER A 133 0.98 -59.06 7.97
CA SER A 133 -0.23 -58.27 8.29
C SER A 133 -0.39 -58.01 9.79
N LEU A 134 -0.11 -59.01 10.64
CA LEU A 134 -0.09 -58.83 12.10
C LEU A 134 0.96 -57.79 12.53
N SER A 135 2.14 -57.84 11.92
CA SER A 135 3.22 -56.89 12.19
C SER A 135 2.84 -55.46 11.80
N PHE A 136 2.13 -55.28 10.67
CA PHE A 136 1.58 -53.98 10.25
C PHE A 136 0.52 -53.44 11.23
N VAL A 137 -0.32 -54.30 11.82
CA VAL A 137 -1.30 -53.87 12.84
C VAL A 137 -0.61 -53.39 14.11
N ILE A 138 0.37 -54.15 14.62
CA ILE A 138 1.14 -53.77 15.82
C ILE A 138 1.88 -52.46 15.57
N LEU A 139 2.58 -52.35 14.44
CA LEU A 139 3.32 -51.15 14.08
C LEU A 139 2.39 -49.95 13.87
N GLY A 140 1.24 -50.14 13.21
CA GLY A 140 0.23 -49.12 13.01
C GLY A 140 -0.32 -48.59 14.34
N VAL A 141 -0.65 -49.45 15.30
CA VAL A 141 -1.11 -49.02 16.63
C VAL A 141 -0.06 -48.18 17.35
N LEU A 142 1.22 -48.58 17.28
CA LEU A 142 2.32 -47.81 17.87
C LEU A 142 2.53 -46.46 17.18
N VAL A 143 2.49 -46.42 15.84
CA VAL A 143 2.62 -45.18 15.05
C VAL A 143 1.44 -44.24 15.31
N SER A 144 0.21 -44.76 15.38
CA SER A 144 -0.97 -43.96 15.73
C SER A 144 -0.90 -43.40 17.14
N LEU A 145 -0.45 -44.17 18.14
CA LEU A 145 -0.21 -43.66 19.50
C LEU A 145 0.81 -42.52 19.51
N GLY A 146 1.93 -42.68 18.80
CA GLY A 146 2.92 -41.62 18.63
C GLY A 146 2.34 -40.37 17.94
N THR A 147 1.55 -40.58 16.89
CA THR A 147 0.87 -39.51 16.14
C THR A 147 -0.10 -38.74 17.03
N VAL A 148 -0.91 -39.43 17.85
CA VAL A 148 -1.81 -38.80 18.83
C VAL A 148 -1.04 -37.92 19.80
N ILE A 149 0.07 -38.39 20.35
CA ILE A 149 0.91 -37.60 21.27
C ILE A 149 1.43 -36.35 20.57
N VAL A 150 2.02 -36.50 19.38
CA VAL A 150 2.53 -35.36 18.59
C VAL A 150 1.42 -34.35 18.29
N MET A 151 0.22 -34.81 17.93
CA MET A 151 -0.93 -33.96 17.61
C MET A 151 -1.52 -33.23 18.82
N ILE A 152 -1.62 -33.90 19.97
CA ILE A 152 -2.07 -33.28 21.22
C ILE A 152 -1.05 -32.22 21.70
N LEU A 153 0.24 -32.47 21.52
CA LEU A 153 1.30 -31.52 21.88
C LEU A 153 1.41 -30.37 20.85
N SER A 154 1.11 -30.61 19.58
CA SER A 154 1.10 -29.60 18.52
C SER A 154 -0.19 -28.76 18.46
N ARG A 155 -1.19 -29.04 19.32
CA ARG A 155 -2.48 -28.33 19.38
C ARG A 155 -2.43 -26.81 19.38
N ASN A 156 -1.32 -26.21 19.84
CA ASN A 156 -1.13 -24.76 19.83
C ASN A 156 -0.91 -24.20 18.41
N ALA A 157 -0.45 -25.02 17.47
CA ALA A 157 -0.36 -24.69 16.05
C ALA A 157 -1.73 -24.60 15.36
N PHE A 158 -2.81 -25.00 16.04
CA PHE A 158 -4.20 -24.93 15.58
C PHE A 158 -5.02 -23.96 16.44
N PRO A 159 -4.78 -22.64 16.35
CA PRO A 159 -5.36 -21.66 17.26
C PRO A 159 -6.84 -21.33 16.99
N THR A 160 -7.40 -21.78 15.86
CA THR A 160 -8.74 -21.40 15.41
C THR A 160 -9.80 -21.66 16.48
N LYS A 161 -10.55 -20.63 16.85
CA LYS A 161 -11.65 -20.77 17.81
C LYS A 161 -12.87 -21.39 17.13
N ILE A 162 -13.48 -22.36 17.81
CA ILE A 162 -14.77 -22.91 17.42
C ILE A 162 -15.84 -21.90 17.83
N VAL A 163 -16.71 -21.53 16.92
CA VAL A 163 -17.84 -20.65 17.20
C VAL A 163 -18.82 -21.42 18.09
N ASN A 164 -19.23 -20.80 19.21
CA ASN A 164 -20.18 -21.43 20.13
C ASN A 164 -21.53 -21.64 19.43
N GLY A 165 -22.05 -22.86 19.44
CA GLY A 165 -23.38 -23.21 18.93
C GLY A 165 -23.43 -23.79 17.51
N THR A 166 -22.47 -23.52 16.62
CA THR A 166 -22.43 -24.16 15.28
C THR A 166 -22.00 -25.62 15.34
N TRP A 167 -21.14 -25.99 16.31
CA TRP A 167 -20.68 -27.37 16.46
C TRP A 167 -21.81 -28.36 16.79
N TRP A 168 -22.80 -27.95 17.59
CA TRP A 168 -23.99 -28.77 17.88
C TRP A 168 -24.84 -28.99 16.63
N LYS A 169 -25.04 -27.94 15.82
CA LYS A 169 -25.81 -28.07 14.57
C LYS A 169 -25.09 -28.95 13.55
N ALA A 170 -23.77 -28.80 13.42
CA ALA A 170 -22.95 -29.66 12.57
C ALA A 170 -22.98 -31.12 13.04
N LEU A 171 -22.92 -31.34 14.37
CA LEU A 171 -23.06 -32.68 14.96
C LEU A 171 -24.43 -33.28 14.63
N ILE A 172 -25.52 -32.52 14.79
CA ILE A 172 -26.88 -32.99 14.45
C ILE A 172 -26.97 -33.39 12.97
N ILE A 173 -26.44 -32.55 12.05
CA ILE A 173 -26.43 -32.86 10.61
C ILE A 173 -25.60 -34.11 10.33
N ALA A 174 -24.41 -34.24 10.93
CA ALA A 174 -23.55 -35.40 10.77
C ALA A 174 -24.22 -36.67 11.29
N THR A 175 -24.82 -36.62 12.48
CA THR A 175 -25.57 -37.75 13.06
C THR A 175 -26.81 -38.08 12.25
N GLY A 176 -27.52 -37.08 11.73
CA GLY A 176 -28.69 -37.27 10.86
C GLY A 176 -28.30 -37.97 9.57
N GLY A 177 -27.26 -37.48 8.88
CA GLY A 177 -26.72 -38.13 7.68
C GLY A 177 -26.23 -39.55 7.93
N PHE A 178 -25.57 -39.79 9.07
CA PHE A 178 -25.13 -41.12 9.48
C PHE A 178 -26.31 -42.07 9.75
N VAL A 179 -27.31 -41.63 10.53
CA VAL A 179 -28.51 -42.42 10.83
C VAL A 179 -29.32 -42.71 9.56
N SER A 180 -29.52 -41.71 8.69
CA SER A 180 -30.17 -41.91 7.39
C SER A 180 -29.42 -42.92 6.51
N SER A 181 -28.09 -42.93 6.56
CA SER A 181 -27.29 -43.93 5.84
C SER A 181 -27.48 -45.36 6.37
N ILE A 182 -27.59 -45.52 7.70
CA ILE A 182 -27.86 -46.80 8.36
C ILE A 182 -29.27 -47.29 8.00
N ILE A 183 -30.28 -46.42 8.11
CA ILE A 183 -31.66 -46.75 7.77
C ILE A 183 -31.75 -47.15 6.29
N GLY A 184 -31.14 -46.38 5.39
CA GLY A 184 -31.07 -46.71 3.97
C GLY A 184 -30.42 -48.07 3.71
N ARG A 185 -29.31 -48.38 4.39
CA ARG A 185 -28.64 -49.68 4.29
C ARG A 185 -29.49 -50.84 4.80
N VAL A 186 -30.20 -50.66 5.91
CA VAL A 186 -31.11 -51.69 6.45
C VAL A 186 -32.25 -51.94 5.47
N VAL A 187 -32.90 -50.89 4.97
CA VAL A 187 -34.01 -50.96 3.99
C VAL A 187 -33.56 -51.63 2.70
N VAL A 188 -32.40 -51.24 2.15
CA VAL A 188 -31.88 -51.89 0.95
C VAL A 188 -31.51 -53.34 1.22
N SER A 189 -30.98 -53.68 2.40
CA SER A 189 -30.77 -55.09 2.75
C SER A 189 -32.08 -55.89 2.75
N TYR A 190 -33.21 -55.28 3.14
CA TYR A 190 -34.52 -55.93 3.10
C TYR A 190 -35.02 -56.10 1.65
N LEU A 191 -34.80 -55.11 0.79
CA LEU A 191 -35.26 -55.13 -0.60
C LEU A 191 -34.43 -56.05 -1.50
N THR A 192 -33.14 -56.20 -1.20
CA THR A 192 -32.21 -56.90 -2.09
C THR A 192 -31.93 -58.34 -1.66
N TYR A 193 -32.24 -58.73 -0.42
CA TYR A 193 -31.96 -60.08 0.08
C TYR A 193 -33.24 -60.83 0.44
N HIS A 194 -33.54 -61.89 -0.32
CA HIS A 194 -34.73 -62.74 -0.16
C HIS A 194 -34.54 -63.96 0.79
N GLY A 195 -33.48 -63.99 1.60
CA GLY A 195 -33.21 -65.07 2.58
C GLY A 195 -33.55 -64.72 4.04
N SER A 196 -33.66 -65.74 4.91
CA SER A 196 -33.96 -65.62 6.35
C SER A 196 -32.77 -65.12 7.19
N VAL A 197 -32.40 -63.85 7.00
CA VAL A 197 -31.37 -63.18 7.81
C VAL A 197 -32.04 -62.44 8.98
N THR A 198 -31.58 -62.68 10.21
CA THR A 198 -32.12 -62.03 11.43
C THR A 198 -31.82 -60.53 11.45
N LEU A 199 -32.65 -59.75 12.17
CA LEU A 199 -32.46 -58.30 12.30
C LEU A 199 -31.09 -57.93 12.90
N GLY A 200 -30.62 -58.69 13.90
CA GLY A 200 -29.30 -58.47 14.52
C GLY A 200 -28.15 -58.65 13.53
N GLN A 201 -28.21 -59.67 12.66
CA GLN A 201 -27.21 -59.92 11.63
C GLN A 201 -27.20 -58.82 10.56
N ARG A 202 -28.39 -58.31 10.18
CA ARG A 202 -28.50 -57.19 9.24
C ARG A 202 -27.91 -55.91 9.83
N ILE A 203 -28.23 -55.59 11.09
CA ILE A 203 -27.66 -54.43 11.81
C ILE A 203 -26.14 -54.56 11.89
N PHE A 204 -25.62 -55.75 12.20
CA PHE A 204 -24.18 -55.99 12.28
C PHE A 204 -23.48 -55.86 10.92
N TYR A 205 -24.09 -56.38 9.84
CA TYR A 205 -23.60 -56.18 8.48
C TYR A 205 -23.54 -54.69 8.09
N VAL A 206 -24.61 -53.94 8.38
CA VAL A 206 -24.67 -52.51 8.12
C VAL A 206 -23.64 -51.74 8.94
N PHE A 207 -23.43 -52.09 10.22
CA PHE A 207 -22.39 -51.50 11.05
C PHE A 207 -20.99 -51.77 10.49
N LYS A 208 -20.68 -53.03 10.13
CA LYS A 208 -19.40 -53.40 9.49
C LYS A 208 -19.12 -52.61 8.22
N GLU A 209 -20.12 -52.46 7.35
CA GLU A 209 -19.96 -51.70 6.11
C GLU A 209 -19.91 -50.18 6.32
N SER A 210 -20.43 -49.70 7.45
CA SER A 210 -20.34 -48.29 7.84
C SER A 210 -19.00 -47.93 8.48
N VAL A 211 -18.32 -48.88 9.13
CA VAL A 211 -16.96 -48.76 9.70
C VAL A 211 -15.93 -49.39 8.74
N SER A 212 -16.24 -49.38 7.45
CA SER A 212 -15.51 -50.11 6.42
C SER A 212 -14.03 -49.68 6.30
N ASP A 213 -13.73 -48.46 6.68
CA ASP A 213 -12.40 -47.86 6.73
C ASP A 213 -11.41 -48.61 7.65
N PHE A 214 -11.93 -49.38 8.62
CA PHE A 214 -11.13 -50.18 9.55
C PHE A 214 -11.38 -51.70 9.39
N ARG A 215 -11.88 -52.16 8.22
CA ARG A 215 -12.21 -53.57 7.95
C ARG A 215 -11.13 -54.57 8.36
N TYR A 216 -9.85 -54.21 8.24
CA TYR A 216 -8.72 -55.07 8.57
C TYR A 216 -8.45 -55.22 10.09
N LEU A 217 -9.03 -54.34 10.93
CA LEU A 217 -8.91 -54.37 12.40
C LEU A 217 -10.16 -54.93 13.09
N LEU A 218 -11.17 -55.39 12.35
CA LEU A 218 -12.33 -56.04 12.95
C LEU A 218 -12.15 -57.56 12.89
N PRO A 219 -11.85 -58.23 14.03
CA PRO A 219 -11.50 -59.65 14.09
C PRO A 219 -12.65 -60.61 13.73
N PHE A 220 -13.89 -60.13 13.61
CA PHE A 220 -15.10 -60.98 13.58
C PHE A 220 -15.86 -60.96 12.25
N GLY A 221 -15.21 -60.97 11.09
CA GLY A 221 -16.02 -60.86 9.88
C GLY A 221 -15.38 -61.06 8.53
N GLN A 222 -14.20 -61.67 8.42
CA GLN A 222 -13.69 -61.97 7.09
C GLN A 222 -14.50 -63.11 6.42
N ASN A 223 -15.10 -64.03 7.18
CA ASN A 223 -15.96 -65.10 6.62
C ASN A 223 -17.09 -65.64 7.56
N ILE A 224 -17.68 -64.84 8.47
CA ILE A 224 -18.83 -65.35 9.27
C ILE A 224 -20.08 -65.56 8.38
N PHE A 225 -20.11 -64.94 7.21
CA PHE A 225 -21.21 -65.03 6.26
C PHE A 225 -20.63 -65.26 4.86
N ASN A 226 -20.74 -66.50 4.34
CA ASN A 226 -20.52 -66.89 2.94
C ASN A 226 -21.58 -66.26 2.01
N TYR A 227 -21.87 -64.98 2.20
CA TYR A 227 -22.82 -64.24 1.41
C TYR A 227 -22.01 -63.36 0.47
N SER A 228 -21.71 -63.94 -0.69
CA SER A 228 -21.30 -63.18 -1.87
C SER A 228 -22.38 -62.13 -2.15
N SER A 229 -22.17 -60.91 -1.66
CA SER A 229 -22.85 -59.72 -2.15
C SER A 229 -22.34 -59.46 -3.57
N GLY A 230 -22.72 -60.31 -4.50
CA GLY A 230 -22.58 -60.03 -5.91
C GLY A 230 -23.37 -58.77 -6.24
N ASN A 231 -22.65 -57.74 -6.69
CA ASN A 231 -23.10 -56.77 -7.69
C ASN A 231 -24.06 -55.62 -7.35
N ASN A 232 -24.34 -55.28 -6.10
CA ASN A 232 -25.04 -54.02 -5.82
C ASN A 232 -24.08 -52.89 -5.45
N ILE A 233 -23.07 -52.69 -6.31
CA ILE A 233 -22.15 -51.54 -6.28
C ILE A 233 -22.94 -50.24 -6.20
N TRP A 234 -24.07 -50.15 -6.91
CA TRP A 234 -24.93 -48.98 -6.90
C TRP A 234 -25.49 -48.65 -5.51
N VAL A 235 -25.81 -49.65 -4.68
CA VAL A 235 -26.31 -49.46 -3.30
C VAL A 235 -25.23 -48.88 -2.41
N SER A 236 -24.04 -49.51 -2.42
CA SER A 236 -22.88 -49.04 -1.67
C SER A 236 -22.49 -47.62 -2.08
N SER A 237 -22.50 -47.32 -3.39
CA SER A 237 -22.23 -46.00 -3.94
C SER A 237 -23.28 -44.97 -3.55
N THR A 238 -24.58 -45.28 -3.63
CA THR A 238 -25.66 -44.34 -3.29
C THR A 238 -25.62 -43.95 -1.82
N ILE A 239 -25.34 -44.91 -0.94
CA ILE A 239 -25.21 -44.63 0.49
C ILE A 239 -23.94 -43.84 0.80
N SER A 240 -22.83 -44.15 0.11
CA SER A 240 -21.60 -43.36 0.22
C SER A 240 -21.83 -41.91 -0.21
N VAL A 241 -22.67 -41.68 -1.22
CA VAL A 241 -23.11 -40.33 -1.64
C VAL A 241 -23.97 -39.66 -0.57
N ILE A 242 -24.91 -40.36 0.07
CA ILE A 242 -25.73 -39.79 1.17
C ILE A 242 -24.85 -39.43 2.38
N MET A 243 -23.92 -40.29 2.77
CA MET A 243 -22.94 -40.00 3.83
C MET A 243 -22.04 -38.82 3.45
N LEU A 244 -21.60 -38.77 2.19
CA LEU A 244 -20.82 -37.67 1.64
C LEU A 244 -21.59 -36.35 1.72
N LEU A 245 -22.85 -36.32 1.30
CA LEU A 245 -23.69 -35.13 1.35
C LEU A 245 -23.96 -34.70 2.80
N GLY A 246 -24.20 -35.64 3.71
CA GLY A 246 -24.34 -35.37 5.14
C GLY A 246 -23.06 -34.80 5.76
N PHE A 247 -21.90 -35.38 5.42
CA PHE A 247 -20.60 -34.92 5.87
C PHE A 247 -20.24 -33.54 5.29
N ILE A 248 -20.42 -33.34 3.98
CA ILE A 248 -20.21 -32.04 3.32
C ILE A 248 -21.14 -31.00 3.93
N SER A 249 -22.42 -31.31 4.16
CA SER A 249 -23.36 -30.38 4.79
C SER A 249 -22.96 -30.03 6.22
N ALA A 250 -22.56 -31.02 7.02
CA ALA A 250 -22.05 -30.80 8.38
C ALA A 250 -20.76 -29.97 8.36
N PHE A 251 -19.86 -30.25 7.41
CA PHE A 251 -18.63 -29.51 7.21
C PHE A 251 -18.90 -28.07 6.81
N LEU A 252 -19.73 -27.80 5.80
CA LEU A 252 -20.11 -26.45 5.36
C LEU A 252 -20.84 -25.67 6.46
N MET A 253 -21.71 -26.32 7.22
CA MET A 253 -22.37 -25.73 8.39
C MET A 253 -21.36 -25.34 9.48
N PHE A 254 -20.26 -26.08 9.60
CA PHE A 254 -19.20 -25.86 10.58
C PHE A 254 -18.18 -24.81 10.14
N THR A 255 -17.77 -24.84 8.87
CA THR A 255 -16.87 -23.84 8.26
C THR A 255 -17.55 -22.50 8.02
N ARG A 256 -18.85 -22.42 8.33
CA ARG A 256 -19.61 -21.19 8.47
C ARG A 256 -18.94 -20.29 9.52
N SER A 257 -17.95 -19.54 9.05
CA SER A 257 -17.33 -18.44 9.79
C SER A 257 -18.47 -17.53 10.21
N THR A 258 -18.54 -17.18 11.49
CA THR A 258 -19.52 -16.19 11.94
C THR A 258 -19.13 -14.87 11.30
N GLN A 259 -19.76 -14.54 10.17
CA GLN A 259 -19.82 -13.18 9.64
C GLN A 259 -20.59 -12.24 10.58
N ARG A 260 -21.14 -12.76 11.69
CA ARG A 260 -22.12 -12.10 12.58
C ARG A 260 -21.68 -10.77 13.19
N GLU A 261 -20.43 -10.36 13.08
CA GLU A 261 -20.00 -9.02 13.51
C GLU A 261 -18.85 -8.51 12.62
N LEU A 262 -19.11 -8.11 11.38
CA LEU A 262 -18.13 -7.40 10.54
C LEU A 262 -18.58 -6.01 10.08
N SER A 263 -19.62 -5.42 10.68
CA SER A 263 -19.95 -4.01 10.44
C SER A 263 -18.94 -3.07 11.11
N ALA A 264 -18.50 -2.05 10.38
CA ALA A 264 -17.71 -0.94 10.93
C ALA A 264 -18.45 -0.31 12.11
N ASN A 265 -17.69 0.15 13.11
CA ASN A 265 -18.23 0.93 14.23
C ASN A 265 -17.82 2.39 14.07
N ALA A 266 -18.70 3.34 14.40
CA ALA A 266 -18.43 4.78 14.43
C ALA A 266 -17.05 5.15 15.00
N LYS A 267 -16.64 4.49 16.11
CA LYS A 267 -15.33 4.76 16.73
C LYS A 267 -14.13 4.36 15.86
N GLN A 268 -14.27 3.30 15.07
CA GLN A 268 -13.22 2.84 14.17
C GLN A 268 -13.11 3.74 12.96
N GLU A 269 -14.23 4.15 12.36
CA GLU A 269 -14.22 5.08 11.23
C GLU A 269 -13.58 6.42 11.61
N LEU A 270 -13.97 7.00 12.74
CA LEU A 270 -13.33 8.24 13.25
C LEU A 270 -11.82 8.09 13.44
N ALA A 271 -11.37 6.97 14.00
CA ALA A 271 -9.93 6.74 14.20
C ALA A 271 -9.19 6.53 12.88
N VAL A 272 -9.79 5.87 11.89
CA VAL A 272 -9.21 5.72 10.55
C VAL A 272 -9.14 7.07 9.83
N ARG A 273 -10.23 7.87 9.86
CA ARG A 273 -10.23 9.23 9.30
C ARG A 273 -9.15 10.10 9.91
N GLN A 274 -8.97 10.06 11.23
CA GLN A 274 -7.89 10.80 11.89
C GLN A 274 -6.51 10.35 11.39
N LEU A 275 -6.27 9.05 11.24
CA LEU A 275 -5.00 8.55 10.70
C LEU A 275 -4.77 8.97 9.24
N ILE A 276 -5.84 9.07 8.43
CA ILE A 276 -5.76 9.57 7.05
C ILE A 276 -5.43 11.07 7.05
N LEU A 277 -6.07 11.87 7.91
CA LEU A 277 -5.78 13.30 8.02
C LEU A 277 -4.35 13.57 8.51
N ASP A 278 -3.79 12.69 9.32
CA ASP A 278 -2.45 12.88 9.91
C ASP A 278 -1.32 12.30 9.04
N TYR A 279 -1.59 11.27 8.22
CA TYR A 279 -0.56 10.49 7.51
C TYR A 279 -0.95 10.00 6.10
N GLY A 280 -2.13 10.36 5.59
CA GLY A 280 -2.72 9.78 4.38
C GLY A 280 -2.28 10.40 3.06
N ASP A 281 -1.47 11.45 3.09
CA ASP A 281 -1.15 12.31 1.93
C ASP A 281 -0.30 11.60 0.85
N GLU A 282 0.33 10.48 1.21
CA GLU A 282 1.19 9.70 0.31
C GLU A 282 0.43 8.65 -0.53
N ASP A 283 -0.71 8.15 -0.06
CA ASP A 283 -1.45 7.09 -0.75
C ASP A 283 -2.84 7.57 -1.19
N SER A 284 -3.01 7.69 -2.51
CA SER A 284 -4.26 8.07 -3.16
C SER A 284 -5.45 7.18 -2.78
N LEU A 285 -5.20 5.94 -2.38
CA LEU A 285 -6.24 4.98 -2.01
C LEU A 285 -6.60 5.01 -0.51
N ALA A 286 -5.91 5.83 0.30
CA ALA A 286 -6.09 5.87 1.75
C ALA A 286 -7.52 6.20 2.16
N TYR A 287 -8.19 7.12 1.44
CA TYR A 287 -9.56 7.54 1.75
C TYR A 287 -10.57 6.38 1.72
N PHE A 288 -10.38 5.42 0.80
CA PHE A 288 -11.26 4.26 0.65
C PHE A 288 -11.15 3.25 1.81
N ALA A 289 -10.18 3.42 2.72
CA ALA A 289 -10.14 2.68 3.98
C ALA A 289 -11.36 3.00 4.88
N THR A 290 -12.03 4.14 4.66
CA THR A 290 -13.20 4.58 5.46
C THR A 290 -14.51 3.88 5.09
N ARG A 291 -14.53 2.98 4.10
CA ARG A 291 -15.76 2.24 3.72
C ARG A 291 -16.35 1.49 4.91
N ARG A 292 -17.69 1.49 5.00
CA ARG A 292 -18.42 0.93 6.16
C ARG A 292 -18.57 -0.58 6.14
N ASP A 293 -18.30 -1.22 4.99
CA ASP A 293 -18.15 -2.67 4.88
C ASP A 293 -16.79 -3.14 5.44
N LYS A 294 -15.80 -2.25 5.63
CA LYS A 294 -14.49 -2.59 6.19
C LYS A 294 -14.44 -2.43 7.71
N LYS A 295 -13.63 -3.25 8.35
CA LYS A 295 -13.20 -3.07 9.74
C LYS A 295 -11.74 -2.67 9.80
N ALA A 296 -11.35 -1.98 10.86
CA ALA A 296 -9.96 -1.61 11.12
C ALA A 296 -9.35 -2.46 12.25
N ILE A 297 -8.15 -2.99 12.01
CA ILE A 297 -7.26 -3.52 13.05
C ILE A 297 -6.12 -2.54 13.27
N PHE A 298 -5.92 -2.11 14.51
CA PHE A 298 -4.93 -1.08 14.86
C PHE A 298 -3.62 -1.71 15.35
N SER A 299 -2.52 -1.00 15.13
CA SER A 299 -1.22 -1.25 15.77
C SER A 299 -1.34 -1.16 17.30
N LYS A 300 -0.35 -1.69 18.01
CA LYS A 300 -0.32 -1.69 19.49
C LYS A 300 -0.39 -0.27 20.07
N ASN A 301 0.27 0.69 19.42
CA ASN A 301 0.28 2.11 19.79
C ASN A 301 -0.88 2.92 19.16
N LYS A 302 -1.74 2.29 18.35
CA LYS A 302 -2.87 2.89 17.62
C LYS A 302 -2.48 4.02 16.65
N LYS A 303 -1.20 4.11 16.26
CA LYS A 303 -0.72 5.06 15.26
C LYS A 303 -0.79 4.55 13.82
N ALA A 304 -1.16 3.28 13.62
CA ALA A 304 -1.44 2.74 12.30
C ALA A 304 -2.61 1.75 12.36
N ALA A 305 -3.26 1.52 11.22
CA ALA A 305 -4.36 0.59 11.06
C ALA A 305 -4.33 -0.10 9.70
N ILE A 306 -4.86 -1.33 9.63
CA ILE A 306 -5.16 -2.02 8.38
C ILE A 306 -6.67 -2.21 8.30
N THR A 307 -7.28 -1.79 7.20
CA THR A 307 -8.71 -1.98 6.96
C THR A 307 -8.96 -3.23 6.13
N TYR A 308 -9.94 -4.04 6.52
CA TYR A 308 -10.18 -5.36 5.95
C TYR A 308 -11.66 -5.75 5.96
N HIS A 309 -12.02 -6.73 5.12
CA HIS A 309 -13.33 -7.39 5.07
C HIS A 309 -13.15 -8.89 4.89
N LEU A 310 -14.17 -9.68 5.24
CA LEU A 310 -14.11 -11.14 5.11
C LEU A 310 -14.94 -11.61 3.92
N PHE A 311 -14.26 -12.09 2.89
CA PHE A 311 -14.88 -12.73 1.72
C PHE A 311 -14.69 -14.24 1.80
N GLY A 312 -15.75 -14.97 2.15
CA GLY A 312 -15.66 -16.41 2.42
C GLY A 312 -14.78 -16.69 3.65
N ASP A 313 -13.62 -17.31 3.44
CA ASP A 313 -12.59 -17.53 4.46
C ASP A 313 -11.33 -16.67 4.25
N VAL A 314 -11.36 -15.72 3.32
CA VAL A 314 -10.27 -14.77 3.05
C VAL A 314 -10.50 -13.48 3.81
N LEU A 315 -9.55 -13.14 4.68
CA LEU A 315 -9.46 -11.84 5.33
C LEU A 315 -8.71 -10.91 4.37
N LEU A 316 -9.47 -10.17 3.56
CA LEU A 316 -8.93 -9.31 2.52
C LEU A 316 -8.74 -7.91 3.08
N ALA A 317 -7.51 -7.40 3.07
CA ALA A 317 -7.19 -6.00 3.30
C ALA A 317 -7.10 -5.24 1.96
N SER A 318 -7.32 -3.93 2.00
CA SER A 318 -7.21 -3.06 0.83
C SER A 318 -6.14 -1.98 1.06
N GLY A 319 -5.27 -1.78 0.09
CA GLY A 319 -4.25 -0.73 0.11
C GLY A 319 -3.15 -0.95 1.14
N ASP A 320 -2.43 0.13 1.41
CA ASP A 320 -1.37 0.16 2.41
C ASP A 320 -1.94 0.22 3.84
N PRO A 321 -1.15 -0.12 4.87
CA PRO A 321 -1.48 0.27 6.22
C PRO A 321 -1.60 1.80 6.33
N ILE A 322 -2.65 2.27 7.00
CA ILE A 322 -2.93 3.70 7.18
C ILE A 322 -2.28 4.19 8.48
N GLY A 323 -1.60 5.33 8.48
CA GLY A 323 -0.97 5.94 9.66
C GLY A 323 0.55 5.95 9.61
N ASP A 324 1.20 6.17 10.75
CA ASP A 324 2.66 6.26 10.88
C ASP A 324 3.37 4.99 10.39
N GLU A 325 4.25 5.14 9.38
CA GLU A 325 5.01 4.06 8.74
C GLU A 325 5.78 3.21 9.76
N LYS A 326 6.33 3.84 10.81
CA LYS A 326 7.06 3.14 11.89
C LYS A 326 6.17 2.12 12.62
N SER A 327 4.85 2.30 12.54
CA SER A 327 3.84 1.46 13.19
C SER A 327 3.20 0.44 12.24
N TRP A 328 3.47 0.48 10.93
CA TRP A 328 2.89 -0.42 9.93
C TRP A 328 3.18 -1.90 10.22
N LYS A 329 4.42 -2.22 10.57
CA LYS A 329 4.81 -3.60 10.95
C LYS A 329 3.96 -4.11 12.12
N SER A 330 3.71 -3.28 13.13
CA SER A 330 2.87 -3.66 14.27
C SER A 330 1.40 -3.84 13.89
N ALA A 331 0.87 -3.06 12.93
CA ALA A 331 -0.48 -3.24 12.42
C ALA A 331 -0.60 -4.55 11.62
N GLY A 332 0.40 -4.83 10.76
CA GLY A 332 0.47 -6.07 9.99
C GLY A 332 0.60 -7.32 10.87
N GLU A 333 1.39 -7.28 11.94
CA GLU A 333 1.42 -8.36 12.96
C GLU A 333 0.03 -8.61 13.58
N ALA A 334 -0.72 -7.54 13.87
CA ALA A 334 -2.05 -7.64 14.44
C ALA A 334 -3.06 -8.23 13.43
N PHE A 335 -2.97 -7.82 12.17
CA PHE A 335 -3.76 -8.36 11.05
C PHE A 335 -3.52 -9.86 10.85
N LEU A 336 -2.26 -10.29 10.75
CA LEU A 336 -1.93 -11.71 10.59
C LEU A 336 -2.30 -12.53 11.83
N SER A 337 -2.15 -11.96 13.03
CA SER A 337 -2.58 -12.61 14.27
C SER A 337 -4.10 -12.82 14.30
N LEU A 338 -4.88 -11.86 13.79
CA LEU A 338 -6.32 -11.97 13.66
C LEU A 338 -6.70 -13.08 12.68
N ALA A 339 -6.13 -13.07 11.47
CA ALA A 339 -6.35 -14.11 10.46
C ALA A 339 -6.04 -15.50 11.03
N ARG A 340 -4.88 -15.65 11.69
CA ARG A 340 -4.45 -16.89 12.34
C ARG A 340 -5.42 -17.35 13.44
N ALA A 341 -5.88 -16.43 14.31
CA ALA A 341 -6.78 -16.76 15.42
C ALA A 341 -8.15 -17.29 14.98
N HIS A 342 -8.59 -16.95 13.77
CA HIS A 342 -9.86 -17.37 13.18
C HIS A 342 -9.69 -18.43 12.07
N GLY A 343 -8.47 -18.70 11.61
CA GLY A 343 -8.21 -19.65 10.53
C GLY A 343 -8.59 -19.10 9.16
N TRP A 344 -8.54 -17.78 9.03
CA TRP A 344 -8.76 -17.07 7.78
C TRP A 344 -7.47 -16.98 6.99
N THR A 345 -7.60 -17.00 5.67
CA THR A 345 -6.51 -16.78 4.73
C THR A 345 -6.27 -15.27 4.60
N PRO A 346 -5.11 -14.72 5.00
CA PRO A 346 -4.84 -13.30 4.81
C PRO A 346 -4.59 -13.01 3.31
N GLY A 347 -5.18 -11.92 2.82
CA GLY A 347 -4.90 -11.38 1.50
C GLY A 347 -4.86 -9.85 1.56
N VAL A 348 -4.10 -9.23 0.67
CA VAL A 348 -4.07 -7.77 0.49
C VAL A 348 -4.21 -7.48 -1.00
N VAL A 349 -4.99 -6.46 -1.36
CA VAL A 349 -5.15 -5.99 -2.73
C VAL A 349 -4.89 -4.49 -2.82
N GLY A 350 -4.20 -4.06 -3.86
CA GLY A 350 -4.00 -2.64 -4.17
C GLY A 350 -2.93 -1.95 -3.32
N SER A 351 -2.06 -2.69 -2.65
CA SER A 351 -0.95 -2.09 -1.88
C SER A 351 0.10 -1.49 -2.82
N SER A 352 0.68 -0.36 -2.42
CA SER A 352 1.85 0.24 -3.08
C SER A 352 3.08 -0.65 -2.90
N GLU A 353 4.19 -0.30 -3.55
CA GLU A 353 5.46 -0.98 -3.33
C GLU A 353 5.92 -0.86 -1.86
N LYS A 354 5.74 0.30 -1.21
CA LYS A 354 6.13 0.52 0.19
C LYS A 354 5.34 -0.40 1.13
N GLY A 355 4.01 -0.42 1.02
CA GLY A 355 3.16 -1.29 1.84
C GLY A 355 3.42 -2.78 1.57
N SER A 356 3.62 -3.14 0.31
CA SER A 356 3.94 -4.53 -0.10
C SER A 356 5.25 -5.03 0.50
N LYS A 357 6.27 -4.18 0.61
CA LYS A 357 7.53 -4.51 1.31
C LYS A 357 7.28 -4.88 2.77
N ILE A 358 6.40 -4.17 3.47
CA ILE A 358 6.03 -4.51 4.86
C ILE A 358 5.30 -5.85 4.93
N TYR A 359 4.32 -6.08 4.06
CA TYR A 359 3.63 -7.37 4.00
C TYR A 359 4.57 -8.53 3.68
N TYR A 360 5.56 -8.30 2.80
CA TYR A 360 6.59 -9.28 2.47
C TYR A 360 7.48 -9.62 3.66
N GLN A 361 7.95 -8.61 4.39
CA GLN A 361 8.73 -8.79 5.63
C GLN A 361 7.96 -9.56 6.72
N LEU A 362 6.62 -9.51 6.69
CA LEU A 362 5.75 -10.25 7.60
C LEU A 362 5.45 -11.69 7.14
N GLY A 363 6.01 -12.12 6.01
CA GLY A 363 5.94 -13.49 5.50
C GLY A 363 4.87 -13.71 4.42
N LEU A 364 4.25 -12.66 3.87
CA LEU A 364 3.41 -12.79 2.68
C LEU A 364 4.27 -12.73 1.41
N ASN A 365 3.81 -13.34 0.33
CA ASN A 365 4.34 -13.11 -1.01
C ASN A 365 3.62 -11.93 -1.64
N ALA A 366 4.29 -11.20 -2.54
CA ALA A 366 3.72 -10.10 -3.30
C ALA A 366 3.83 -10.38 -4.80
N THR A 367 2.77 -10.10 -5.55
CA THR A 367 2.77 -10.16 -7.02
C THR A 367 2.13 -8.91 -7.58
N VAL A 368 2.56 -8.48 -8.76
CA VAL A 368 1.95 -7.33 -9.44
C VAL A 368 0.48 -7.64 -9.74
N PHE A 369 -0.39 -6.67 -9.45
CA PHE A 369 -1.81 -6.73 -9.77
C PHE A 369 -2.14 -5.89 -11.01
N GLY A 370 -1.48 -4.75 -11.16
CA GLY A 370 -1.72 -3.76 -12.21
C GLY A 370 -1.16 -2.41 -11.80
N ASP A 371 -1.58 -1.35 -12.49
CA ASP A 371 -1.04 -0.01 -12.28
C ASP A 371 -2.16 1.01 -12.07
N GLU A 372 -1.91 1.98 -11.20
CA GLU A 372 -2.73 3.17 -11.02
C GLU A 372 -2.29 4.25 -12.00
N ALA A 373 -3.26 4.94 -12.61
CA ALA A 373 -3.00 6.10 -13.46
C ALA A 373 -3.06 7.39 -12.63
N VAL A 374 -1.93 8.07 -12.47
CA VAL A 374 -1.83 9.36 -11.77
C VAL A 374 -1.44 10.45 -12.75
N VAL A 375 -2.29 11.47 -12.91
CA VAL A 375 -1.98 12.64 -13.73
C VAL A 375 -1.25 13.67 -12.88
N LEU A 376 -0.06 14.08 -13.35
CA LEU A 376 0.68 15.20 -12.78
C LEU A 376 0.10 16.50 -13.34
N VAL A 377 -0.64 17.22 -12.50
CA VAL A 377 -1.37 18.43 -12.91
C VAL A 377 -0.46 19.52 -13.48
N PRO A 378 0.74 19.79 -12.91
CA PRO A 378 1.65 20.81 -13.46
C PRO A 378 2.18 20.48 -14.87
N GLU A 379 2.31 19.20 -15.21
CA GLU A 379 2.87 18.74 -16.48
C GLU A 379 1.82 18.59 -17.59
N PHE A 380 0.54 18.49 -17.21
CA PHE A 380 -0.55 18.32 -18.15
C PHE A 380 -0.70 19.53 -19.07
N SER A 381 -0.77 19.35 -20.39
CA SER A 381 -1.10 20.43 -21.33
C SER A 381 -1.90 19.89 -22.52
N ILE A 382 -3.06 20.51 -22.79
CA ILE A 382 -3.92 20.17 -23.93
C ILE A 382 -3.25 20.52 -25.26
N GLU A 383 -2.32 21.46 -25.26
CA GLU A 383 -1.57 21.87 -26.46
C GLU A 383 -0.53 20.83 -26.90
N ASN A 384 -0.24 19.83 -26.06
CA ASN A 384 0.66 18.75 -26.42
C ASN A 384 0.12 17.98 -27.65
N ALA A 385 0.96 17.75 -28.66
CA ALA A 385 0.59 17.04 -29.88
C ALA A 385 0.03 15.63 -29.61
N ALA A 386 0.48 14.96 -28.54
CA ALA A 386 -0.03 13.66 -28.12
C ALA A 386 -1.46 13.71 -27.54
N MET A 387 -1.97 14.90 -27.18
CA MET A 387 -3.31 15.12 -26.61
C MET A 387 -4.38 15.48 -27.66
N HIS A 388 -4.13 15.19 -28.94
CA HIS A 388 -5.03 15.57 -30.04
C HIS A 388 -6.49 15.10 -29.81
N ASP A 389 -6.68 13.87 -29.35
CA ASP A 389 -7.99 13.28 -29.09
C ASP A 389 -8.72 14.02 -27.96
N VAL A 390 -8.01 14.36 -26.88
CA VAL A 390 -8.53 15.14 -25.76
C VAL A 390 -8.95 16.54 -26.24
N ALA A 391 -8.07 17.22 -26.98
CA ALA A 391 -8.36 18.55 -27.53
C ALA A 391 -9.56 18.55 -28.49
N GLN A 392 -9.75 17.47 -29.27
CA GLN A 392 -10.92 17.32 -30.14
C GLN A 392 -12.23 17.21 -29.34
N VAL A 393 -12.21 16.47 -28.23
CA VAL A 393 -13.36 16.37 -27.31
C VAL A 393 -13.69 17.73 -26.70
N MET A 394 -12.68 18.48 -26.24
CA MET A 394 -12.88 19.81 -25.67
C MET A 394 -13.51 20.79 -26.67
N ARG A 395 -12.98 20.87 -27.90
CA ARG A 395 -13.55 21.71 -28.98
C ARG A 395 -14.98 21.28 -29.36
N ARG A 396 -15.32 20.00 -29.22
CA ARG A 396 -16.68 19.52 -29.46
C ARG A 396 -17.62 19.96 -28.34
N ALA A 397 -17.22 19.78 -27.09
CA ALA A 397 -18.00 20.19 -25.93
C ALA A 397 -18.34 21.68 -25.97
N GLU A 398 -17.36 22.51 -26.33
CA GLU A 398 -17.52 23.95 -26.50
C GLU A 398 -18.55 24.30 -27.60
N ARG A 399 -18.45 23.68 -28.78
CA ARG A 399 -19.45 23.88 -29.86
C ARG A 399 -20.86 23.42 -29.50
N GLU A 400 -20.98 22.39 -28.66
CA GLU A 400 -22.25 21.86 -28.18
C GLU A 400 -22.74 22.57 -26.88
N ASN A 401 -22.04 23.62 -26.42
CA ASN A 401 -22.36 24.41 -25.23
C ASN A 401 -22.51 23.60 -23.94
N TYR A 402 -21.64 22.59 -23.75
CA TYR A 402 -21.58 21.87 -22.48
C TYR A 402 -21.07 22.79 -21.36
N GLN A 403 -21.66 22.66 -20.18
CA GLN A 403 -21.20 23.35 -18.97
C GLN A 403 -20.65 22.35 -17.97
N VAL A 404 -19.45 22.60 -17.46
CA VAL A 404 -18.83 21.82 -16.38
C VAL A 404 -18.85 22.64 -15.10
N LYS A 405 -19.29 22.04 -14.00
CA LYS A 405 -19.21 22.62 -12.65
C LYS A 405 -18.36 21.73 -11.77
N ILE A 406 -17.43 22.34 -11.04
CA ILE A 406 -16.51 21.68 -10.10
C ILE A 406 -16.77 22.30 -8.73
N ARG A 407 -17.27 21.52 -7.78
CA ARG A 407 -17.68 22.00 -6.45
C ARG A 407 -17.35 20.97 -5.38
N ARG A 408 -17.09 21.39 -4.14
CA ARG A 408 -17.08 20.46 -3.01
C ARG A 408 -18.52 20.02 -2.74
N GLN A 409 -18.69 18.82 -2.23
CA GLN A 409 -20.02 18.31 -1.86
C GLN A 409 -20.72 19.25 -0.84
N ALA A 410 -19.97 19.86 0.08
CA ALA A 410 -20.49 20.84 1.03
C ALA A 410 -21.09 22.10 0.39
N ASP A 411 -20.65 22.47 -0.81
CA ASP A 411 -21.08 23.68 -1.51
C ASP A 411 -22.31 23.42 -2.42
N ILE A 412 -22.75 22.17 -2.52
CA ILE A 412 -23.89 21.77 -3.33
C ILE A 412 -25.16 21.83 -2.47
N PRO A 413 -26.21 22.55 -2.91
CA PRO A 413 -27.51 22.56 -2.27
C PRO A 413 -28.05 21.15 -2.02
N SER A 414 -28.72 20.94 -0.88
CA SER A 414 -29.15 19.59 -0.47
C SER A 414 -30.14 18.94 -1.44
N ASP A 415 -31.02 19.74 -2.05
CA ASP A 415 -31.97 19.32 -3.08
C ASP A 415 -31.25 18.87 -4.36
N GLU A 416 -30.24 19.63 -4.79
CA GLU A 416 -29.39 19.26 -5.92
C GLU A 416 -28.58 17.98 -5.63
N LEU A 417 -28.00 17.83 -4.43
CA LEU A 417 -27.23 16.65 -4.05
C LEU A 417 -28.09 15.37 -4.02
N ILE A 418 -29.34 15.46 -3.58
CA ILE A 418 -30.30 14.35 -3.62
C ILE A 418 -30.56 13.92 -5.07
N GLU A 419 -30.76 14.88 -5.98
CA GLU A 419 -30.96 14.58 -7.39
C GLU A 419 -29.72 13.96 -8.05
N LEU A 420 -28.52 14.50 -7.77
CA LEU A 420 -27.27 13.91 -8.24
C LEU A 420 -27.10 12.48 -7.72
N THR A 421 -27.41 12.24 -6.45
CA THR A 421 -27.36 10.89 -5.85
C THR A 421 -28.33 9.95 -6.57
N ARG A 422 -29.56 10.40 -6.84
CA ARG A 422 -30.55 9.62 -7.61
C ARG A 422 -30.04 9.28 -9.01
N LEU A 423 -29.45 10.23 -9.72
CA LEU A 423 -28.88 10.02 -11.06
C LEU A 423 -27.69 9.06 -11.05
N THR A 424 -26.84 9.12 -10.02
CA THR A 424 -25.71 8.17 -9.90
C THR A 424 -26.15 6.71 -9.72
N GLU A 425 -27.30 6.49 -9.06
CA GLU A 425 -27.92 5.17 -8.93
C GLU A 425 -28.66 4.76 -10.21
N GLU A 426 -29.35 5.69 -10.88
CA GLU A 426 -30.07 5.42 -12.14
C GLU A 426 -29.11 5.03 -13.28
N TRP A 427 -27.99 5.74 -13.41
CA TRP A 427 -26.98 5.47 -14.44
C TRP A 427 -26.03 4.33 -14.06
N ARG A 428 -26.31 3.61 -12.97
CA ARG A 428 -25.48 2.49 -12.52
C ARG A 428 -25.74 1.26 -13.40
N ASN A 429 -24.68 0.76 -14.02
CA ASN A 429 -24.69 -0.50 -14.77
C ASN A 429 -23.98 -1.61 -13.98
N GLY A 430 -24.74 -2.50 -13.32
CA GLY A 430 -24.22 -3.62 -12.51
C GLY A 430 -24.07 -3.30 -11.02
N ASP A 431 -23.46 -4.21 -10.26
CA ASP A 431 -23.11 -4.00 -8.83
C ASP A 431 -22.00 -2.93 -8.72
N ASP A 432 -21.96 -2.19 -7.60
CA ASP A 432 -20.88 -1.24 -7.33
C ASP A 432 -19.52 -1.94 -7.34
N ARG A 433 -18.68 -1.52 -8.28
CA ARG A 433 -17.28 -1.92 -8.36
C ARG A 433 -16.47 -1.04 -7.42
N GLY A 434 -15.47 -1.61 -6.79
CA GLY A 434 -14.58 -0.88 -5.90
C GLY A 434 -14.73 -1.34 -4.46
N TYR A 435 -13.80 -2.19 -4.04
CA TYR A 435 -13.50 -2.43 -2.63
C TYR A 435 -12.31 -1.57 -2.22
N SER A 436 -11.27 -1.56 -3.03
CA SER A 436 -10.01 -0.87 -2.75
C SER A 436 -10.00 0.58 -3.21
N MET A 437 -10.89 0.95 -4.14
CA MET A 437 -10.77 2.15 -4.99
C MET A 437 -12.08 2.90 -5.20
N ALA A 438 -13.13 2.57 -4.45
CA ALA A 438 -14.35 3.36 -4.41
C ALA A 438 -14.90 3.35 -3.00
N SER A 439 -15.59 4.41 -2.61
CA SER A 439 -16.28 4.57 -1.33
C SER A 439 -17.66 3.88 -1.33
N SER A 440 -18.28 3.77 -2.51
CA SER A 440 -19.66 3.29 -2.72
C SER A 440 -20.70 4.03 -1.85
N ARG A 441 -20.49 5.33 -1.59
CA ARG A 441 -21.42 6.15 -0.80
C ARG A 441 -21.50 7.61 -1.28
N PHE A 442 -21.70 7.81 -2.58
CA PHE A 442 -21.89 9.14 -3.15
C PHE A 442 -22.99 9.92 -2.40
N GLY A 443 -22.74 11.20 -2.10
CA GLY A 443 -23.70 12.07 -1.41
C GLY A 443 -23.78 11.87 0.11
N ASP A 444 -22.90 11.06 0.71
CA ASP A 444 -22.91 10.83 2.16
C ASP A 444 -22.59 12.12 2.94
N PRO A 445 -23.39 12.50 3.96
CA PRO A 445 -23.17 13.73 4.73
C PRO A 445 -21.82 13.82 5.44
N THR A 446 -21.12 12.69 5.63
CA THR A 446 -19.79 12.65 6.24
C THR A 446 -18.66 12.98 5.28
N ASP A 447 -18.93 13.07 3.98
CA ASP A 447 -17.93 13.23 2.91
C ASP A 447 -17.99 14.63 2.28
N GLN A 448 -18.09 15.66 3.12
CA GLN A 448 -18.25 17.07 2.71
C GLN A 448 -17.14 17.59 1.79
N GLN A 449 -15.93 17.04 1.93
CA GLN A 449 -14.73 17.47 1.19
C GLN A 449 -14.56 16.75 -0.16
N MET A 450 -15.47 15.85 -0.54
CA MET A 450 -15.42 15.23 -1.87
C MET A 450 -15.59 16.30 -2.95
N MET A 451 -14.74 16.26 -3.96
CA MET A 451 -14.85 17.11 -5.14
C MET A 451 -15.82 16.46 -6.12
N ILE A 452 -16.90 17.15 -6.46
CA ILE A 452 -17.91 16.71 -7.41
C ILE A 452 -17.78 17.51 -8.70
N VAL A 453 -17.64 16.78 -9.82
CA VAL A 453 -17.59 17.34 -11.16
C VAL A 453 -18.83 16.91 -11.91
N THR A 454 -19.63 17.86 -12.35
CA THR A 454 -20.85 17.61 -13.13
C THR A 454 -20.73 18.26 -14.50
N ALA A 455 -21.12 17.53 -15.54
CA ALA A 455 -21.30 18.09 -16.87
C ALA A 455 -22.79 18.14 -17.24
N SER A 456 -23.25 19.26 -17.76
CA SER A 456 -24.60 19.46 -18.30
C SER A 456 -24.55 19.89 -19.75
N ASP A 457 -25.57 19.52 -20.52
CA ASP A 457 -25.75 19.98 -21.90
C ASP A 457 -26.29 21.42 -21.98
N ALA A 458 -26.50 21.91 -23.20
CA ALA A 458 -27.05 23.25 -23.47
C ALA A 458 -28.47 23.47 -22.89
N GLU A 459 -29.22 22.41 -22.63
CA GLU A 459 -30.56 22.46 -22.04
C GLU A 459 -30.52 22.43 -20.51
N GLY A 460 -29.33 22.23 -19.92
CA GLY A 460 -29.12 22.14 -18.47
C GLY A 460 -29.29 20.73 -17.90
N ASN A 461 -29.52 19.71 -18.73
CA ASN A 461 -29.65 18.34 -18.27
C ASN A 461 -28.28 17.76 -17.92
N TYR A 462 -28.18 17.06 -16.79
CA TYR A 462 -26.93 16.39 -16.41
C TYR A 462 -26.59 15.26 -17.38
N GLN A 463 -25.35 15.25 -17.85
CA GLN A 463 -24.80 14.26 -18.78
C GLN A 463 -23.69 13.41 -18.14
N GLY A 464 -23.06 13.89 -17.07
CA GLY A 464 -22.03 13.14 -16.35
C GLY A 464 -21.83 13.64 -14.93
N ILE A 465 -21.46 12.72 -14.04
CA ILE A 465 -21.14 12.97 -12.64
C ILE A 465 -19.87 12.20 -12.29
N LEU A 466 -18.85 12.91 -11.81
CA LEU A 466 -17.65 12.35 -11.19
C LEU A 466 -17.55 12.80 -9.74
N SER A 467 -17.08 11.93 -8.86
CA SER A 467 -16.63 12.31 -7.50
C SER A 467 -15.16 11.94 -7.31
N PHE A 468 -14.44 12.79 -6.58
CA PHE A 468 -13.05 12.57 -6.21
C PHE A 468 -12.87 12.75 -4.71
N ALA A 469 -12.20 11.79 -4.09
CA ALA A 469 -11.76 11.85 -2.71
C ALA A 469 -10.53 12.74 -2.55
N PRO A 470 -10.48 13.60 -1.52
CA PRO A 470 -9.29 14.38 -1.23
C PRO A 470 -8.18 13.48 -0.67
N VAL A 471 -6.96 13.73 -1.12
CA VAL A 471 -5.74 13.05 -0.65
C VAL A 471 -4.78 14.16 -0.22
N GLY A 472 -4.63 14.36 1.09
CA GLY A 472 -3.96 15.54 1.62
C GLY A 472 -4.65 16.84 1.23
N SER A 473 -3.86 17.91 1.04
CA SER A 473 -4.35 19.25 0.69
C SER A 473 -4.39 19.54 -0.82
N ASP A 474 -3.61 18.81 -1.61
CA ASP A 474 -3.24 19.18 -2.98
C ASP A 474 -3.46 18.05 -4.01
N LYS A 475 -4.08 16.92 -3.63
CA LYS A 475 -4.30 15.79 -4.52
C LYS A 475 -5.73 15.25 -4.45
N LEU A 476 -6.14 14.61 -5.54
CA LEU A 476 -7.46 14.00 -5.68
C LEU A 476 -7.37 12.56 -6.16
N SER A 477 -8.26 11.70 -5.68
CA SER A 477 -8.42 10.33 -6.19
C SER A 477 -9.85 10.10 -6.66
N LEU A 478 -10.01 9.64 -7.89
CA LEU A 478 -11.31 9.32 -8.47
C LEU A 478 -12.02 8.25 -7.64
N ASP A 479 -13.29 8.47 -7.34
CA ASP A 479 -14.14 7.60 -6.53
C ASP A 479 -15.30 7.04 -7.36
N THR A 480 -16.16 7.92 -7.89
CA THR A 480 -17.32 7.55 -8.67
C THR A 480 -17.25 8.17 -10.05
N MET A 481 -17.60 7.37 -11.07
CA MET A 481 -17.75 7.82 -12.46
C MET A 481 -19.09 7.32 -12.98
N ARG A 482 -19.97 8.27 -13.34
CA ARG A 482 -21.30 7.99 -13.90
C ARG A 482 -21.53 8.84 -15.14
N ARG A 483 -22.10 8.21 -16.15
CA ARG A 483 -22.38 8.80 -17.46
C ARG A 483 -23.83 8.54 -17.82
N SER A 484 -24.53 9.59 -18.22
CA SER A 484 -25.87 9.46 -18.79
C SER A 484 -25.83 8.59 -20.06
N PRO A 485 -26.84 7.75 -20.31
CA PRO A 485 -26.99 7.04 -21.59
C PRO A 485 -27.05 7.98 -22.80
N ASN A 486 -27.50 9.23 -22.59
CA ASN A 486 -27.65 10.25 -23.63
C ASN A 486 -26.41 11.15 -23.79
N ALA A 487 -25.37 10.94 -22.98
CA ALA A 487 -24.21 11.82 -22.99
C ALA A 487 -23.37 11.68 -24.25
N MET A 488 -22.72 12.79 -24.65
CA MET A 488 -21.76 12.75 -25.75
C MET A 488 -20.62 11.76 -25.47
N ASN A 489 -20.05 11.22 -26.54
CA ASN A 489 -18.80 10.47 -26.45
C ASN A 489 -17.68 11.43 -26.01
N GLY A 490 -17.01 11.08 -24.92
CA GLY A 490 -15.97 11.93 -24.32
C GLY A 490 -16.43 12.84 -23.18
N VAL A 491 -17.69 12.79 -22.71
CA VAL A 491 -18.12 13.64 -21.57
C VAL A 491 -17.27 13.44 -20.31
N VAL A 492 -16.80 12.21 -20.05
CA VAL A 492 -15.87 11.93 -18.95
C VAL A 492 -14.52 12.62 -19.20
N THR A 493 -14.06 12.61 -20.45
CA THR A 493 -12.84 13.30 -20.85
C THR A 493 -12.94 14.80 -20.69
N LEU A 494 -14.07 15.39 -21.06
CA LEU A 494 -14.39 16.79 -20.78
C LEU A 494 -14.27 17.08 -19.27
N MET A 495 -14.98 16.31 -18.43
CA MET A 495 -15.00 16.54 -16.97
C MET A 495 -13.62 16.40 -16.31
N ILE A 496 -12.86 15.36 -16.64
CA ILE A 496 -11.50 15.15 -16.10
C ILE A 496 -10.57 16.28 -16.55
N THR A 497 -10.62 16.65 -17.84
CA THR A 497 -9.75 17.68 -18.40
C THR A 497 -10.05 19.05 -17.77
N SER A 498 -11.32 19.42 -17.67
CA SER A 498 -11.73 20.65 -16.99
C SER A 498 -11.33 20.67 -15.50
N LEU A 499 -11.36 19.52 -14.83
CA LEU A 499 -10.88 19.41 -13.45
C LEU A 499 -9.36 19.63 -13.36
N ILE A 500 -8.57 19.05 -14.27
CA ILE A 500 -7.12 19.24 -14.30
C ILE A 500 -6.78 20.71 -14.56
N GLU A 501 -7.46 21.35 -15.52
CA GLU A 501 -7.24 22.76 -15.85
C GLU A 501 -7.58 23.68 -14.67
N ALA A 502 -8.74 23.53 -14.05
CA ALA A 502 -9.10 24.29 -12.85
C ALA A 502 -8.17 23.99 -11.67
N GLY A 503 -7.72 22.73 -11.56
CA GLY A 503 -6.78 22.28 -10.55
C GLY A 503 -5.43 22.98 -10.59
N LYS A 504 -4.98 23.44 -11.76
CA LYS A 504 -3.72 24.19 -11.89
C LYS A 504 -3.77 25.53 -11.16
N GLU A 505 -4.91 26.22 -11.24
CA GLU A 505 -5.10 27.52 -10.57
C GLU A 505 -5.18 27.35 -9.05
N GLU A 506 -5.78 26.25 -8.60
CA GLU A 506 -5.95 25.89 -7.18
C GLU A 506 -4.74 25.17 -6.57
N GLY A 507 -3.65 24.98 -7.33
CA GLY A 507 -2.40 24.38 -6.84
C GLY A 507 -2.46 22.86 -6.63
N LEU A 508 -3.35 22.13 -7.31
CA LEU A 508 -3.35 20.67 -7.28
C LEU A 508 -2.06 20.13 -7.93
N THR A 509 -1.49 19.09 -7.34
CA THR A 509 -0.27 18.43 -7.81
C THR A 509 -0.57 17.13 -8.55
N GLU A 510 -1.50 16.31 -8.03
CA GLU A 510 -1.79 14.97 -8.57
C GLU A 510 -3.30 14.67 -8.60
N ILE A 511 -3.75 14.02 -9.68
CA ILE A 511 -5.09 13.45 -9.78
C ILE A 511 -5.00 11.97 -10.18
N SER A 512 -5.42 11.07 -9.30
CA SER A 512 -5.55 9.63 -9.61
C SER A 512 -6.85 9.34 -10.35
N LEU A 513 -6.75 8.66 -11.51
CA LEU A 513 -7.86 8.37 -12.44
C LEU A 513 -8.31 6.90 -12.42
N ASN A 514 -8.09 6.19 -11.31
CA ASN A 514 -8.33 4.75 -11.12
C ASN A 514 -7.24 3.80 -11.64
N PHE A 515 -7.41 2.55 -11.24
CA PHE A 515 -6.52 1.44 -11.45
C PHE A 515 -6.83 0.63 -12.72
N ALA A 516 -5.79 0.33 -13.48
CA ALA A 516 -5.82 -0.58 -14.62
C ALA A 516 -5.22 -1.94 -14.23
N ALA A 517 -6.08 -2.91 -13.93
CA ALA A 517 -5.63 -4.26 -13.61
C ALA A 517 -4.94 -4.92 -14.82
N ALA A 518 -3.87 -5.69 -14.54
CA ALA A 518 -3.18 -6.50 -15.53
C ALA A 518 -2.59 -5.75 -16.75
N ARG A 519 -2.39 -4.42 -16.64
CA ARG A 519 -1.79 -3.57 -17.70
C ARG A 519 -0.49 -4.15 -18.27
N GLN A 520 0.41 -4.63 -17.42
CA GLN A 520 1.68 -5.23 -17.83
C GLN A 520 1.54 -6.37 -18.85
N PHE A 521 0.49 -7.19 -18.75
CA PHE A 521 0.26 -8.29 -19.71
C PHE A 521 -0.18 -7.78 -21.09
N PHE A 522 -0.81 -6.61 -21.17
CA PHE A 522 -1.15 -5.97 -22.44
C PHE A 522 0.11 -5.34 -23.08
N ILE A 523 0.91 -4.62 -22.29
CA ILE A 523 2.13 -3.94 -22.76
C ILE A 523 3.19 -4.94 -23.19
N ASN A 524 3.51 -5.92 -22.34
CA ASN A 524 4.54 -6.91 -22.64
C ASN A 524 4.16 -7.72 -23.89
N GLY A 525 2.87 -8.02 -24.07
CA GLY A 525 2.36 -8.70 -25.25
C GLY A 525 2.17 -7.81 -26.50
N GLU A 526 2.32 -6.49 -26.41
CA GLU A 526 2.36 -5.54 -27.53
C GLU A 526 3.79 -5.20 -27.98
N SER A 527 4.76 -5.36 -27.08
CA SER A 527 6.16 -5.09 -27.36
C SER A 527 6.69 -5.91 -28.55
N LEU A 528 7.56 -5.29 -29.35
CA LEU A 528 8.22 -5.97 -30.48
C LEU A 528 9.10 -7.14 -30.02
N GLN A 529 9.51 -7.16 -28.75
CA GLN A 529 10.32 -8.19 -28.11
C GLN A 529 9.49 -9.23 -27.33
N ALA A 530 8.16 -9.22 -27.46
CA ALA A 530 7.28 -10.10 -26.70
C ALA A 530 7.54 -11.60 -26.98
N ASN A 531 7.79 -12.37 -25.93
CA ASN A 531 7.98 -13.82 -26.03
C ASN A 531 6.65 -14.55 -26.25
N ALA A 532 6.71 -15.84 -26.64
CA ALA A 532 5.51 -16.65 -26.88
C ALA A 532 4.59 -16.73 -25.66
N LEU A 533 5.16 -16.74 -24.45
CA LEU A 533 4.42 -16.72 -23.19
C LEU A 533 3.70 -15.39 -22.97
N ASP A 534 4.32 -14.25 -23.29
CA ASP A 534 3.71 -12.92 -23.15
C ASP A 534 2.53 -12.75 -24.12
N LYS A 535 2.69 -13.23 -25.36
CA LYS A 535 1.61 -13.25 -26.36
C LYS A 535 0.45 -14.15 -25.93
N ALA A 536 0.73 -15.30 -25.32
CA ALA A 536 -0.28 -16.20 -24.77
C ALA A 536 -1.01 -15.56 -23.57
N ALA A 537 -0.27 -14.95 -22.64
CA ALA A 537 -0.83 -14.25 -21.48
C ALA A 537 -1.75 -13.11 -21.93
N ARG A 538 -1.34 -12.29 -22.91
CA ARG A 538 -2.19 -11.24 -23.50
C ARG A 538 -3.47 -11.81 -24.10
N LYS A 539 -3.41 -12.94 -24.81
CA LYS A 539 -4.60 -13.58 -25.40
C LYS A 539 -5.59 -14.06 -24.32
N VAL A 540 -5.07 -14.59 -23.21
CA VAL A 540 -5.88 -14.96 -22.04
C VAL A 540 -6.50 -13.71 -21.40
N MET A 541 -5.73 -12.64 -21.20
CA MET A 541 -6.26 -11.40 -20.62
C MET A 541 -7.30 -10.72 -21.53
N LYS A 542 -7.13 -10.74 -22.85
CA LYS A 542 -8.13 -10.29 -23.84
C LYS A 542 -9.41 -11.14 -23.83
N PHE A 543 -9.30 -12.43 -23.51
CA PHE A 543 -10.49 -13.24 -23.30
C PHE A 543 -11.25 -12.75 -22.07
N PHE A 544 -10.57 -12.54 -20.94
CA PHE A 544 -11.19 -12.01 -19.71
C PHE A 544 -11.71 -10.57 -19.83
N SER A 545 -11.12 -9.72 -20.67
CA SER A 545 -11.59 -8.34 -20.88
C SER A 545 -13.01 -8.27 -21.47
N ARG A 546 -13.49 -9.34 -22.12
CA ARG A 546 -14.88 -9.45 -22.59
C ARG A 546 -15.91 -9.40 -21.46
N TRP A 547 -15.52 -9.84 -20.27
CA TRP A 547 -16.38 -9.81 -19.08
C TRP A 547 -16.03 -8.65 -18.13
N TYR A 548 -14.78 -8.17 -18.14
CA TYR A 548 -14.25 -7.28 -17.10
C TYR A 548 -13.70 -5.92 -17.57
N GLN A 549 -13.78 -5.58 -18.87
CA GLN A 549 -13.44 -4.24 -19.41
C GLN A 549 -12.03 -3.70 -19.03
N LEU A 550 -11.08 -4.59 -18.79
CA LEU A 550 -9.72 -4.24 -18.34
C LEU A 550 -8.96 -3.37 -19.36
N GLU A 551 -9.06 -3.70 -20.65
CA GLU A 551 -8.34 -3.00 -21.72
C GLU A 551 -8.95 -1.63 -22.02
N SER A 552 -10.27 -1.47 -21.92
CA SER A 552 -10.93 -0.18 -22.14
C SER A 552 -10.61 0.83 -21.04
N LEU A 553 -10.50 0.38 -19.78
CA LEU A 553 -10.15 1.25 -18.66
C LEU A 553 -8.68 1.70 -18.72
N TYR A 554 -7.77 0.80 -19.12
CA TYR A 554 -6.39 1.17 -19.41
C TYR A 554 -6.32 2.26 -20.49
N ARG A 555 -6.96 2.02 -21.65
CA ARG A 555 -6.90 2.96 -22.78
C ARG A 555 -7.61 4.29 -22.49
N SER A 556 -8.68 4.29 -21.70
CA SER A 556 -9.37 5.54 -21.33
C SER A 556 -8.52 6.44 -20.46
N ASN A 557 -7.56 5.89 -19.71
CA ASN A 557 -6.67 6.65 -18.84
C ASN A 557 -5.36 7.02 -19.55
N ASP A 558 -4.91 6.20 -20.49
CA ASP A 558 -3.68 6.41 -21.26
C ASP A 558 -3.71 7.72 -22.08
N ILE A 559 -4.90 8.18 -22.49
CA ILE A 559 -5.07 9.45 -23.22
C ILE A 559 -4.63 10.69 -22.42
N TYR A 560 -4.46 10.58 -21.09
CA TYR A 560 -4.02 11.69 -20.24
C TYR A 560 -2.51 11.67 -19.96
N LEU A 561 -1.76 10.78 -20.59
CA LEU A 561 -0.32 10.57 -20.36
C LEU A 561 0.04 10.48 -18.86
N PRO A 562 -0.64 9.61 -18.06
CA PRO A 562 -0.42 9.54 -16.63
C PRO A 562 0.91 8.89 -16.27
N GLU A 563 1.42 9.21 -15.08
CA GLU A 563 2.40 8.39 -14.37
C GLU A 563 1.72 7.08 -13.90
N TRP A 564 2.30 5.94 -14.27
CA TRP A 564 1.77 4.63 -13.92
C TRP A 564 2.43 4.08 -12.65
N ARG A 565 1.69 4.03 -11.54
CA ARG A 565 2.18 3.54 -10.24
C ARG A 565 1.73 2.10 -9.99
N THR A 566 2.67 1.17 -9.91
CA THR A 566 2.36 -0.26 -9.75
C THR A 566 1.74 -0.58 -8.38
N ARG A 567 0.65 -1.36 -8.39
CA ARG A 567 0.01 -1.92 -7.19
C ARG A 567 0.08 -3.44 -7.17
N TYR A 568 0.09 -4.00 -5.98
CA TYR A 568 0.36 -5.41 -5.73
C TYR A 568 -0.81 -6.12 -5.05
N ILE A 569 -0.81 -7.45 -5.16
CA ILE A 569 -1.56 -8.36 -4.30
C ILE A 569 -0.57 -9.06 -3.37
N CYS A 570 -0.89 -9.13 -2.09
CA CYS A 570 -0.15 -9.94 -1.12
C CYS A 570 -0.94 -11.15 -0.65
N TYR A 571 -0.28 -12.29 -0.50
CA TYR A 571 -0.89 -13.58 -0.17
C TYR A 571 0.07 -14.49 0.62
N ASP A 572 -0.43 -15.42 1.43
CA ASP A 572 0.40 -16.26 2.30
C ASP A 572 1.27 -17.26 1.51
N ASN A 573 0.65 -18.06 0.64
CA ASN A 573 1.33 -19.09 -0.16
C ASN A 573 0.66 -19.30 -1.54
N GLY A 574 1.32 -20.00 -2.47
CA GLY A 574 0.80 -20.18 -3.83
C GLY A 574 -0.62 -20.79 -3.90
N GLY A 575 -0.98 -21.66 -2.94
CA GLY A 575 -2.34 -22.22 -2.87
C GLY A 575 -3.40 -21.23 -2.39
N SER A 576 -3.00 -20.21 -1.62
CA SER A 576 -3.90 -19.13 -1.17
C SER A 576 -4.18 -18.09 -2.25
N LEU A 577 -3.30 -17.95 -3.25
CA LEU A 577 -3.44 -16.95 -4.31
C LEU A 577 -4.78 -17.09 -5.05
N THR A 578 -5.19 -18.32 -5.38
CA THR A 578 -6.48 -18.56 -6.06
C THR A 578 -7.67 -18.11 -5.21
N SER A 579 -7.66 -18.41 -3.91
CA SER A 579 -8.72 -17.95 -2.99
C SER A 579 -8.72 -16.44 -2.84
N VAL A 580 -7.54 -15.81 -2.75
CA VAL A 580 -7.39 -14.35 -2.67
C VAL A 580 -7.88 -13.68 -3.95
N LEU A 581 -7.54 -14.18 -5.14
CA LEU A 581 -8.05 -13.67 -6.42
C LEU A 581 -9.58 -13.81 -6.52
N PHE A 582 -10.14 -14.92 -6.05
CA PHE A 582 -11.59 -15.10 -6.01
C PHE A 582 -12.27 -14.16 -4.99
N ALA A 583 -11.62 -13.87 -3.86
CA ALA A 583 -12.07 -12.88 -2.90
C ALA A 583 -12.02 -11.46 -3.48
N ILE A 584 -10.94 -11.09 -4.17
CA ILE A 584 -10.82 -9.82 -4.90
C ILE A 584 -11.91 -9.71 -5.96
N GLY A 585 -12.15 -10.78 -6.72
CA GLY A 585 -13.22 -10.82 -7.72
C GLY A 585 -14.61 -10.59 -7.12
N GLN A 586 -14.89 -11.11 -5.92
CA GLN A 586 -16.12 -10.81 -5.19
C GLN A 586 -16.15 -9.38 -4.65
N ALA A 587 -15.03 -8.89 -4.13
CA ALA A 587 -14.90 -7.57 -3.53
C ALA A 587 -15.06 -6.44 -4.56
N GLU A 588 -14.45 -6.60 -5.73
CA GLU A 588 -14.46 -5.61 -6.82
C GLU A 588 -15.67 -5.78 -7.76
N GLY A 589 -16.60 -6.71 -7.48
CA GLY A 589 -17.82 -6.91 -8.27
C GLY A 589 -17.65 -7.68 -9.59
N PHE A 590 -16.50 -8.32 -9.81
CA PHE A 590 -16.21 -9.14 -10.99
C PHE A 590 -16.83 -10.54 -10.94
N VAL A 591 -17.10 -11.08 -9.76
CA VAL A 591 -17.74 -12.40 -9.63
C VAL A 591 -19.22 -12.19 -9.27
N PRO A 592 -20.17 -12.58 -10.15
CA PRO A 592 -21.59 -12.38 -9.89
C PRO A 592 -21.97 -13.09 -8.60
N THR A 593 -22.42 -12.30 -7.63
CA THR A 593 -22.88 -12.81 -6.34
C THR A 593 -24.18 -13.60 -6.48
N ASN A 594 -24.86 -13.58 -7.64
CA ASN A 594 -26.19 -14.13 -7.86
C ASN A 594 -26.35 -15.66 -7.70
N ILE A 595 -25.33 -16.46 -8.01
CA ILE A 595 -25.37 -17.91 -7.72
C ILE A 595 -25.22 -18.13 -6.21
N SER A 596 -24.37 -17.33 -5.56
CA SER A 596 -24.24 -17.30 -4.11
C SER A 596 -25.49 -16.74 -3.44
N SER A 597 -26.19 -15.74 -4.01
CA SER A 597 -27.36 -15.07 -3.43
C SER A 597 -28.62 -15.94 -3.50
N LYS A 598 -28.82 -16.72 -4.58
CA LYS A 598 -29.91 -17.72 -4.65
C LYS A 598 -29.70 -18.90 -3.70
N ILE A 599 -28.46 -19.40 -3.58
CA ILE A 599 -28.11 -20.43 -2.59
C ILE A 599 -28.09 -19.83 -1.17
N LYS A 600 -27.73 -18.55 -1.02
CA LYS A 600 -27.82 -17.79 0.24
C LYS A 600 -29.27 -17.55 0.64
N GLY A 601 -30.19 -17.22 -0.26
CA GLY A 601 -31.61 -17.08 0.06
C GLY A 601 -32.22 -18.38 0.60
N PHE A 602 -31.73 -19.53 0.13
CA PHE A 602 -32.20 -20.85 0.57
C PHE A 602 -31.55 -21.34 1.90
N PHE A 603 -30.30 -20.94 2.21
CA PHE A 603 -29.56 -21.41 3.40
C PHE A 603 -29.16 -20.31 4.44
N PHE A 604 -29.29 -19.03 4.10
CA PHE A 604 -28.73 -17.85 4.79
C PHE A 604 -29.76 -16.71 4.88
N HIS A 605 -30.77 -16.90 5.73
CA HIS A 605 -31.85 -15.93 5.98
C HIS A 605 -31.48 -14.78 6.96
N ASP A 606 -30.20 -14.61 7.32
CA ASP A 606 -29.79 -13.87 8.53
C ASP A 606 -28.79 -12.71 8.26
N TYR A 607 -28.47 -12.37 7.01
CA TYR A 607 -27.42 -11.36 6.71
C TYR A 607 -27.94 -9.91 6.62
N GLU A 608 -29.22 -9.69 6.27
CA GLU A 608 -29.76 -8.34 6.03
C GLU A 608 -30.08 -7.53 7.29
N ASN A 609 -30.20 -8.14 8.47
CA ASN A 609 -30.69 -7.42 9.67
C ASN A 609 -29.61 -6.74 10.54
N SER A 610 -28.34 -6.67 10.13
CA SER A 610 -27.27 -6.06 10.95
C SER A 610 -26.84 -4.64 10.54
N ILE A 611 -27.42 -4.10 9.47
CA ILE A 611 -27.28 -2.70 9.01
C ILE A 611 -28.27 -1.77 9.75
N GLU A 612 -29.23 -2.31 10.51
CA GLU A 612 -30.32 -1.57 11.17
C GLU A 612 -29.91 -0.38 12.06
N ASN A 613 -28.67 -0.27 12.52
CA ASN A 613 -28.31 0.77 13.50
C ASN A 613 -28.01 2.17 12.91
N HIS A 614 -27.95 2.34 11.57
CA HIS A 614 -27.78 3.63 10.84
C HIS A 614 -26.95 4.68 11.60
N TRP A 615 -25.86 4.24 12.23
CA TRP A 615 -25.17 5.06 13.23
C TRP A 615 -24.46 6.24 12.58
N TRP A 616 -24.18 6.12 11.29
CA TRP A 616 -23.60 7.15 10.43
C TRP A 616 -24.55 8.31 10.16
N GLU A 617 -25.88 8.09 10.23
CA GLU A 617 -26.89 9.15 10.05
C GLU A 617 -27.06 10.01 11.30
N LYS A 618 -26.48 9.59 12.44
CA LYS A 618 -26.58 10.36 13.68
C LYS A 618 -25.84 11.68 13.51
N THR A 619 -26.55 12.78 13.73
CA THR A 619 -26.00 14.15 13.65
C THR A 619 -24.74 14.33 14.50
N SER A 620 -24.68 13.68 15.66
CA SER A 620 -23.49 13.73 16.54
C SER A 620 -22.23 13.11 15.91
N PHE A 621 -22.38 12.07 15.09
CA PHE A 621 -21.27 11.42 14.41
C PHE A 621 -20.76 12.27 13.25
N ILE A 622 -21.69 12.75 12.41
CA ILE A 622 -21.42 13.64 11.29
C ILE A 622 -20.67 14.90 11.77
N LYS A 623 -21.16 15.54 12.83
CA LYS A 623 -20.53 16.73 13.43
C LYS A 623 -19.09 16.46 13.91
N ASN A 624 -18.83 15.30 14.50
CA ASN A 624 -17.48 14.96 14.95
C ASN A 624 -16.51 14.81 13.79
N ILE A 625 -16.94 14.22 12.67
CA ILE A 625 -16.13 14.11 11.45
C ILE A 625 -15.80 15.49 10.92
N HIS A 626 -16.81 16.35 10.76
CA HIS A 626 -16.59 17.70 10.25
C HIS A 626 -15.67 18.52 11.15
N GLN A 627 -15.74 18.32 12.47
CA GLN A 627 -14.84 18.99 13.41
C GLN A 627 -13.37 18.57 13.26
N ILE A 628 -13.08 17.28 13.05
CA ILE A 628 -11.69 16.82 12.88
C ILE A 628 -11.11 17.29 11.54
N GLU A 629 -11.91 17.24 10.48
CA GLU A 629 -11.50 17.69 9.13
C GLU A 629 -11.29 19.21 9.09
N GLU A 630 -12.20 19.99 9.70
CA GLU A 630 -12.06 21.45 9.81
C GLU A 630 -10.85 21.84 10.66
N LYS A 631 -10.62 21.16 11.79
CA LYS A 631 -9.44 21.43 12.61
C LYS A 631 -8.15 21.23 11.82
N LYS A 632 -8.04 20.14 11.06
CA LYS A 632 -6.86 19.86 10.23
C LYS A 632 -6.69 20.90 9.10
N ARG A 633 -7.79 21.30 8.46
CA ARG A 633 -7.78 22.36 7.44
C ARG A 633 -7.30 23.69 8.01
N LEU A 634 -7.75 24.08 9.20
CA LEU A 634 -7.30 25.29 9.89
C LEU A 634 -5.82 25.19 10.29
N GLU A 635 -5.34 24.02 10.71
CA GLU A 635 -3.91 23.78 10.99
C GLU A 635 -3.06 24.02 9.72
N LEU A 636 -3.42 23.39 8.60
CA LEU A 636 -2.71 23.54 7.32
C LEU A 636 -2.77 24.97 6.76
N SER A 637 -3.93 25.65 6.88
CA SER A 637 -4.06 27.05 6.46
C SER A 637 -3.19 28.00 7.30
N ASN A 638 -3.03 27.74 8.60
CA ASN A 638 -2.15 28.54 9.45
C ASN A 638 -0.66 28.31 9.14
N GLU A 639 -0.28 27.10 8.71
CA GLU A 639 1.08 26.82 8.21
C GLU A 639 1.36 27.59 6.91
N ASN A 640 0.44 27.58 5.94
CA ASN A 640 0.59 28.35 4.69
C ASN A 640 0.67 29.88 4.93
N ASN A 641 -0.12 30.41 5.89
CA ASN A 641 -0.05 31.83 6.26
C ASN A 641 1.31 32.24 6.85
N HIS A 642 2.08 31.31 7.43
CA HIS A 642 3.43 31.61 7.89
C HIS A 642 4.37 31.86 6.70
N ASP A 643 4.28 31.07 5.62
CA ASP A 643 5.08 31.26 4.41
C ASP A 643 4.72 32.57 3.68
N ASP A 644 3.44 32.96 3.66
CA ASP A 644 3.00 34.25 3.14
C ASP A 644 3.62 35.44 3.90
N THR A 645 3.89 35.28 5.20
CA THR A 645 4.54 36.32 6.02
C THR A 645 6.00 36.54 5.59
N TYR A 646 6.72 35.49 5.21
CA TYR A 646 8.10 35.62 4.69
C TYR A 646 8.13 36.21 3.28
N LEU A 647 7.15 35.86 2.44
CA LEU A 647 6.97 36.46 1.12
C LEU A 647 6.62 37.95 1.22
N GLN A 648 5.79 38.34 2.20
CA GLN A 648 5.50 39.75 2.47
C GLN A 648 6.76 40.53 2.86
N LYS A 649 7.59 40.00 3.76
CA LYS A 649 8.88 40.63 4.13
C LYS A 649 9.83 40.78 2.93
N HIS A 650 9.85 39.80 2.03
CA HIS A 650 10.59 39.88 0.78
C HIS A 650 10.09 41.02 -0.12
N ASN A 651 8.77 41.17 -0.25
CA ASN A 651 8.16 42.25 -1.03
C ASN A 651 8.37 43.63 -0.38
N ASP A 652 8.33 43.71 0.95
CA ASP A 652 8.60 44.94 1.71
C ASP A 652 10.04 45.43 1.46
N LEU A 653 11.03 44.54 1.46
CA LEU A 653 12.42 44.89 1.10
C LEU A 653 12.52 45.44 -0.33
N LYS A 654 11.82 44.84 -1.29
CA LYS A 654 11.78 45.35 -2.67
C LYS A 654 11.17 46.76 -2.75
N GLN A 655 10.10 47.02 -2.01
CA GLN A 655 9.47 48.36 -1.98
C GLN A 655 10.39 49.42 -1.38
N LEU A 656 11.22 49.03 -0.40
CA LEU A 656 12.23 49.88 0.22
C LEU A 656 13.49 50.05 -0.64
N GLY A 657 13.53 49.47 -1.85
CA GLY A 657 14.69 49.54 -2.76
C GLY A 657 15.88 48.68 -2.30
N ILE A 658 15.71 47.82 -1.30
CA ILE A 658 16.73 46.88 -0.84
C ILE A 658 16.58 45.59 -1.65
N ALA A 659 17.59 45.25 -2.45
CA ALA A 659 17.59 44.01 -3.21
C ALA A 659 17.59 42.79 -2.23
N PRO A 660 16.55 41.93 -2.24
CA PRO A 660 16.48 40.77 -1.34
C PRO A 660 17.56 39.72 -1.62
N TYR A 661 18.19 39.82 -2.79
CA TYR A 661 19.29 38.98 -3.25
C TYR A 661 20.36 39.88 -3.86
N SER A 662 21.56 39.89 -3.29
CA SER A 662 22.67 40.77 -3.72
C SER A 662 24.02 40.08 -3.67
N LEU A 663 24.99 40.60 -4.43
CA LEU A 663 26.38 40.15 -4.30
C LEU A 663 26.97 40.56 -2.96
N PRO A 664 27.82 39.71 -2.36
CA PRO A 664 28.79 40.18 -1.40
C PRO A 664 29.78 41.11 -2.09
N ASP A 665 30.23 42.15 -1.39
CA ASP A 665 31.35 42.98 -1.84
C ASP A 665 32.63 42.11 -1.87
N THR A 666 33.67 42.48 -2.64
CA THR A 666 34.89 41.67 -2.76
C THR A 666 35.75 41.64 -1.50
N ASP A 667 35.54 42.59 -0.59
CA ASP A 667 36.36 42.81 0.59
C ASP A 667 35.59 42.37 1.84
N PHE A 668 35.69 41.09 2.19
CA PHE A 668 35.23 40.53 3.47
C PHE A 668 36.19 39.44 3.96
N GLU A 669 36.20 39.21 5.26
CA GLU A 669 36.99 38.16 5.91
C GLU A 669 36.11 37.08 6.54
N SER A 670 36.70 35.92 6.85
CA SER A 670 35.98 34.85 7.54
C SER A 670 35.86 35.14 9.03
N VAL A 671 34.73 34.74 9.62
CA VAL A 671 34.48 34.84 11.06
C VAL A 671 35.49 34.01 11.84
N LYS A 672 35.94 32.89 11.26
CA LYS A 672 36.98 32.04 11.84
C LYS A 672 38.31 32.78 11.99
N ASN A 673 38.74 33.52 10.96
CA ASN A 673 40.00 34.27 11.00
C ASN A 673 39.92 35.42 12.01
N LEU A 674 38.80 36.15 12.02
CA LEU A 674 38.53 37.19 13.02
C LEU A 674 38.63 36.67 14.45
N ARG A 675 38.01 35.52 14.74
CA ARG A 675 38.14 34.89 16.06
C ARG A 675 39.59 34.52 16.34
N MET A 676 40.27 33.83 15.44
CA MET A 676 41.67 33.45 15.69
C MET A 676 42.58 34.64 16.01
N ASN A 677 42.36 35.78 15.36
CA ASN A 677 43.18 36.97 15.55
C ASN A 677 42.82 37.76 16.81
N TYR A 678 41.55 37.77 17.22
CA TYR A 678 41.05 38.71 18.24
C TYR A 678 40.33 38.07 19.44
N GLU A 679 40.21 36.73 19.53
CA GLU A 679 39.49 36.07 20.63
C GLU A 679 40.04 36.45 22.02
N ASN A 680 41.36 36.57 22.13
CA ASN A 680 42.09 36.85 23.37
C ASN A 680 42.47 38.33 23.53
N THR A 681 41.89 39.22 22.72
CA THR A 681 42.18 40.65 22.72
C THR A 681 41.07 41.39 23.46
N ASP A 682 41.44 42.35 24.31
CA ASP A 682 40.50 43.18 25.10
C ASP A 682 40.50 44.65 24.66
N GLU A 683 41.50 45.09 23.88
CA GLU A 683 41.59 46.41 23.26
C GLU A 683 41.47 46.28 21.74
N PHE A 684 40.47 46.94 21.15
CA PHE A 684 40.22 46.90 19.70
C PHE A 684 40.46 48.29 19.12
N ASP A 685 41.13 48.33 17.97
CA ASP A 685 41.23 49.54 17.17
C ASP A 685 39.86 49.88 16.56
N GLU A 686 39.65 51.13 16.13
CA GLU A 686 38.43 51.53 15.40
C GLU A 686 38.43 51.07 13.93
N GLU A 687 39.17 50.01 13.63
CA GLU A 687 39.23 49.41 12.29
C GLU A 687 37.90 48.73 11.95
N GLU A 688 37.42 48.94 10.72
CA GLU A 688 36.16 48.39 10.24
C GLU A 688 36.38 47.03 9.57
N HIS A 689 35.71 46.02 10.09
CA HIS A 689 35.74 44.64 9.62
C HIS A 689 34.47 44.31 8.85
N SER A 690 34.62 43.60 7.74
CA SER A 690 33.53 43.20 6.84
C SER A 690 33.39 41.68 6.88
N ILE A 691 32.23 41.18 7.31
CA ILE A 691 31.95 39.74 7.41
C ILE A 691 30.60 39.39 6.82
N GLN A 692 30.50 38.19 6.26
CA GLN A 692 29.23 37.65 5.80
C GLN A 692 28.90 36.31 6.45
N GLY A 693 27.61 36.01 6.53
CA GLY A 693 27.17 34.72 7.03
C GLY A 693 25.66 34.60 7.09
N ARG A 694 25.20 33.48 7.62
CA ARG A 694 23.79 33.20 7.87
C ARG A 694 23.43 33.59 9.31
N LEU A 695 22.31 34.27 9.50
CA LEU A 695 21.78 34.56 10.82
C LEU A 695 21.19 33.29 11.44
N VAL A 696 21.75 32.87 12.58
CA VAL A 696 21.33 31.64 13.30
C VAL A 696 20.42 31.97 14.47
N SER A 697 20.59 33.15 15.06
CA SER A 697 19.73 33.68 16.12
C SER A 697 19.55 35.18 15.95
N SER A 698 18.42 35.71 16.39
CA SER A 698 18.16 37.16 16.43
C SER A 698 17.24 37.46 17.61
N ARG A 699 17.61 38.44 18.43
CA ARG A 699 16.90 38.84 19.64
C ARG A 699 17.11 40.33 19.91
N GLY A 700 16.07 41.07 20.27
CA GLY A 700 16.21 42.49 20.54
C GLY A 700 15.05 43.10 21.32
N ARG A 701 15.33 44.19 22.04
CA ARG A 701 14.36 45.00 22.78
C ARG A 701 14.72 46.48 22.66
N GLY A 702 13.74 47.32 22.35
CA GLY A 702 13.95 48.76 22.21
C GLY A 702 14.87 49.12 21.04
N ALA A 703 15.94 49.87 21.33
CA ALA A 703 16.88 50.44 20.35
C ALA A 703 18.15 49.58 20.11
N ILE A 704 18.19 48.35 20.64
CA ILE A 704 19.33 47.43 20.49
C ILE A 704 18.82 46.04 20.07
N PHE A 705 19.52 45.43 19.10
CA PHE A 705 19.35 44.07 18.63
C PHE A 705 20.67 43.31 18.72
N PHE A 706 20.57 42.03 19.04
CA PHE A 706 21.66 41.06 19.03
C PHE A 706 21.32 39.95 18.05
N ALA A 707 22.27 39.56 17.21
CA ALA A 707 22.09 38.43 16.31
C ALA A 707 23.37 37.60 16.23
N ASP A 708 23.28 36.29 15.99
CA ASP A 708 24.46 35.46 15.78
C ASP A 708 24.62 35.16 14.28
N LEU A 709 25.77 35.54 13.72
CA LEU A 709 26.13 35.33 12.33
C LEU A 709 27.09 34.14 12.22
N SER A 710 26.82 33.20 11.32
CA SER A 710 27.68 32.03 11.06
C SER A 710 28.16 31.99 9.61
N ASP A 711 29.47 31.85 9.40
CA ASP A 711 30.09 31.70 8.07
C ASP A 711 30.29 30.23 7.65
N ASN A 712 29.63 29.29 8.34
CA ASN A 712 29.86 27.84 8.28
C ASN A 712 31.17 27.34 8.90
N GLN A 713 32.01 28.18 9.49
CA GLN A 713 33.22 27.72 10.18
C GLN A 713 33.24 28.18 11.63
N SER A 714 32.67 29.34 11.89
CA SER A 714 32.58 29.96 13.22
C SER A 714 31.37 30.88 13.28
N LYS A 715 30.96 31.22 14.51
CA LYS A 715 29.86 32.16 14.76
C LYS A 715 30.37 33.40 15.48
N ILE A 716 29.83 34.57 15.17
CA ILE A 716 30.13 35.82 15.91
C ILE A 716 28.84 36.55 16.22
N GLN A 717 28.81 37.20 17.37
CA GLN A 717 27.67 37.99 17.77
C GLN A 717 27.72 39.36 17.10
N LEU A 718 26.60 39.79 16.55
CA LEU A 718 26.36 41.11 16.01
C LEU A 718 25.62 41.96 17.05
N VAL A 719 26.11 43.17 17.27
CA VAL A 719 25.45 44.18 18.11
C VAL A 719 24.96 45.29 17.20
N ILE A 720 23.65 45.32 16.96
CA ILE A 720 22.99 46.32 16.12
C ILE A 720 22.34 47.37 17.01
N LYS A 721 22.82 48.61 16.95
CA LYS A 721 22.24 49.73 17.70
C LYS A 721 21.62 50.75 16.74
N ARG A 722 20.46 51.30 17.12
CA ARG A 722 19.69 52.23 16.27
C ARG A 722 20.44 53.51 15.95
N ASP A 723 21.14 54.08 16.94
CA ASP A 723 21.94 55.29 16.78
C ASP A 723 23.09 55.06 15.80
N VAL A 724 23.82 53.96 15.94
CA VAL A 724 24.97 53.61 15.09
C VAL A 724 24.56 53.30 13.66
N ILE A 725 23.64 52.34 13.43
CA ILE A 725 23.34 51.85 12.08
C ILE A 725 22.62 52.88 11.19
N ASN A 726 21.98 53.88 11.82
CA ASN A 726 21.32 54.97 11.11
C ASN A 726 22.26 56.14 10.80
N GLU A 727 23.37 56.28 11.55
CA GLU A 727 24.38 57.32 11.34
C GLU A 727 25.26 57.05 10.10
N TYR A 728 25.51 55.78 9.79
CA TYR A 728 26.38 55.32 8.68
C TYR A 728 25.64 55.03 7.36
N SER A 729 24.39 55.50 7.19
CA SER A 729 23.61 55.27 5.96
C SER A 729 23.86 56.35 4.89
N GLU A 730 24.29 55.96 3.70
CA GLU A 730 24.48 56.87 2.54
C GLU A 730 23.17 57.28 1.82
N SER A 731 22.02 56.67 2.17
CA SER A 731 20.72 56.97 1.55
C SER A 731 20.01 58.19 2.18
N GLU A 732 19.20 58.91 1.40
CA GLU A 732 18.40 60.08 1.85
C GLU A 732 17.40 59.75 2.98
N ASN A 733 17.13 58.48 3.28
CA ASN A 733 16.26 58.01 4.36
C ASN A 733 17.04 57.54 5.61
N ARG A 734 17.65 58.50 6.33
CA ARG A 734 18.44 58.30 7.57
C ARG A 734 17.70 57.65 8.77
N LEU A 735 16.43 57.23 8.64
CA LEU A 735 15.61 56.78 9.77
C LEU A 735 15.22 55.29 9.75
N GLU A 736 15.48 54.53 8.67
CA GLU A 736 14.78 53.25 8.47
C GLU A 736 15.66 51.97 8.53
N ASN A 737 16.99 52.03 8.45
CA ASN A 737 17.84 50.81 8.45
C ASN A 737 17.63 49.90 9.68
N PHE A 738 17.58 50.49 10.88
CA PHE A 738 17.29 49.72 12.10
C PHE A 738 15.87 49.14 12.10
N ALA A 739 14.90 49.88 11.56
CA ALA A 739 13.50 49.44 11.49
C ALA A 739 13.34 48.29 10.49
N THR A 740 14.00 48.38 9.33
CA THR A 740 14.02 47.34 8.31
C THR A 740 14.74 46.09 8.80
N TRP A 741 15.89 46.21 9.47
CA TRP A 741 16.53 45.06 10.10
C TRP A 741 15.59 44.36 11.07
N LYS A 742 14.92 45.13 11.94
CA LYS A 742 14.01 44.60 12.95
C LYS A 742 12.77 43.93 12.37
N LYS A 743 12.23 44.46 11.27
CA LYS A 743 10.96 44.02 10.67
C LYS A 743 11.16 42.87 9.68
N ASP A 744 12.14 43.02 8.80
CA ASP A 744 12.21 42.25 7.56
C ASP A 744 13.40 41.27 7.52
N VAL A 745 14.46 41.50 8.31
CA VAL A 745 15.59 40.56 8.43
C VAL A 745 15.28 39.47 9.46
N THR A 746 15.37 38.20 9.06
CA THR A 746 14.96 37.04 9.85
C THR A 746 16.05 35.99 10.00
N VAL A 747 15.90 35.09 10.98
CA VAL A 747 16.78 33.92 11.14
C VAL A 747 16.72 33.07 9.87
N GLY A 748 17.89 32.68 9.38
CA GLY A 748 18.06 32.01 8.08
C GLY A 748 18.58 32.96 6.99
N ASP A 749 18.36 34.26 7.07
CA ASP A 749 18.83 35.20 6.05
C ASP A 749 20.36 35.26 6.01
N ARG A 750 20.91 35.50 4.82
CA ARG A 750 22.34 35.77 4.63
C ARG A 750 22.56 37.26 4.50
N VAL A 751 23.48 37.79 5.28
CA VAL A 751 23.80 39.21 5.31
C VAL A 751 25.31 39.41 5.27
N LEU A 752 25.74 40.50 4.63
CA LEU A 752 27.06 41.09 4.79
C LEU A 752 26.92 42.23 5.78
N VAL A 753 27.80 42.28 6.78
CA VAL A 753 27.81 43.34 7.79
C VAL A 753 29.20 43.93 7.90
N LYS A 754 29.26 45.26 8.01
CA LYS A 754 30.49 46.01 8.29
C LYS A 754 30.38 46.66 9.65
N GLY A 755 31.44 46.63 10.42
CA GLY A 755 31.41 47.15 11.78
C GLY A 755 32.74 47.08 12.49
N VAL A 756 32.75 47.52 13.74
CA VAL A 756 33.96 47.55 14.57
C VAL A 756 33.87 46.45 15.63
N LEU A 757 34.98 45.76 15.87
CA LEU A 757 35.05 44.75 16.91
C LEU A 757 34.89 45.36 18.30
N MET A 758 34.21 44.63 19.19
CA MET A 758 34.07 45.00 20.58
C MET A 758 33.91 43.76 21.45
N ARG A 759 34.16 43.92 22.75
CA ARG A 759 33.82 42.93 23.76
C ARG A 759 32.58 43.39 24.53
N THR A 760 31.58 42.53 24.60
CA THR A 760 30.35 42.83 25.34
C THR A 760 30.57 42.72 26.86
N GLN A 761 29.62 43.19 27.67
CA GLN A 761 29.68 43.08 29.14
C GLN A 761 29.77 41.62 29.62
N THR A 762 29.33 40.65 28.80
CA THR A 762 29.43 39.22 29.07
C THR A 762 30.77 38.61 28.66
N GLY A 763 31.71 39.41 28.14
CA GLY A 763 33.01 38.94 27.67
C GLY A 763 32.94 38.17 26.35
N GLU A 764 31.91 38.38 25.54
CA GLU A 764 31.81 37.77 24.21
C GLU A 764 32.37 38.73 23.15
N LEU A 765 33.21 38.20 22.24
CA LEU A 765 33.69 38.91 21.06
C LEU A 765 32.53 39.15 20.10
N SER A 766 32.25 40.41 19.81
CA SER A 766 31.10 40.82 19.02
C SER A 766 31.48 41.91 18.01
N LEU A 767 30.77 41.96 16.89
CA LEU A 767 30.90 43.04 15.91
C LEU A 767 29.78 44.05 16.12
N ARG A 768 30.12 45.31 16.40
CA ARG A 768 29.16 46.41 16.43
C ARG A 768 28.88 46.85 15.00
N VAL A 769 27.68 46.56 14.52
CA VAL A 769 27.30 46.76 13.11
C VAL A 769 27.11 48.24 12.80
N ASN A 770 27.90 48.75 11.86
CA ASN A 770 27.78 50.09 11.30
C ASN A 770 26.84 50.07 10.07
N SER A 771 27.02 49.10 9.18
CA SER A 771 26.17 48.92 8.00
C SER A 771 25.94 47.44 7.67
N TRP A 772 24.89 47.17 6.89
CA TRP A 772 24.55 45.82 6.46
C TRP A 772 24.00 45.82 5.04
N LYS A 773 24.11 44.67 4.38
CA LYS A 773 23.59 44.41 3.04
C LYS A 773 22.94 43.04 3.01
N MET A 774 21.73 42.96 2.48
CA MET A 774 21.04 41.69 2.27
C MET A 774 21.74 40.91 1.15
N LEU A 775 22.16 39.67 1.42
CA LEU A 775 22.74 38.78 0.41
C LEU A 775 21.73 37.77 -0.10
N SER A 776 20.94 37.17 0.79
CA SER A 776 19.85 36.28 0.43
C SER A 776 18.76 36.27 1.50
N LYS A 777 17.50 36.36 1.05
CA LYS A 777 16.30 36.31 1.88
C LYS A 777 15.74 34.89 1.98
N THR A 778 15.44 34.46 3.20
CA THR A 778 14.71 33.23 3.48
C THR A 778 13.22 33.45 3.29
N LEU A 779 12.57 32.56 2.53
CA LEU A 779 11.14 32.62 2.18
C LEU A 779 10.26 31.65 3.00
N VAL A 780 10.84 30.83 3.87
CA VAL A 780 10.14 29.81 4.65
C VAL A 780 10.73 29.75 6.06
N GLU A 781 9.91 29.54 7.08
CA GLU A 781 10.41 29.38 8.44
C GLU A 781 11.30 28.14 8.58
N LEU A 782 12.48 28.31 9.18
CA LEU A 782 13.36 27.18 9.48
C LEU A 782 12.80 26.38 10.65
N THR A 783 12.46 25.11 10.42
CA THR A 783 12.08 24.16 11.48
C THR A 783 13.25 23.86 12.41
N GLU A 784 12.98 23.50 13.67
CA GLU A 784 14.03 23.20 14.68
C GLU A 784 14.97 22.05 14.23
N GLU A 785 14.45 21.02 13.54
CA GLU A 785 15.27 19.94 12.97
C GLU A 785 16.20 20.44 11.84
N ARG A 786 15.75 21.37 10.99
CA ARG A 786 16.57 21.96 9.93
C ARG A 786 17.65 22.89 10.50
N LYS A 787 17.38 23.59 11.60
CA LYS A 787 18.38 24.39 12.34
C LYS A 787 19.52 23.52 12.88
N VAL A 788 19.20 22.34 13.42
CA VAL A 788 20.19 21.40 13.99
C VAL A 788 20.97 20.63 12.91
N SER A 789 20.29 20.16 11.85
CA SER A 789 20.90 19.38 10.76
C SER A 789 21.97 20.16 9.98
N GLN A 790 21.77 21.46 9.77
CA GLN A 790 22.74 22.30 9.06
C GLN A 790 24.07 22.47 9.82
N THR A 791 24.05 22.46 11.16
CA THR A 791 25.28 22.55 11.95
C THR A 791 26.13 21.27 11.81
N ALA A 792 25.48 20.10 11.66
CA ALA A 792 26.16 18.82 11.45
C ALA A 792 26.64 18.60 9.99
N PHE A 793 25.93 19.13 9.01
CA PHE A 793 26.32 19.09 7.59
C PHE A 793 27.61 19.88 7.30
N ILE A 794 27.79 20.97 8.04
CA ILE A 794 28.95 21.86 7.96
C ILE A 794 30.25 21.17 8.42
N GLU A 795 30.18 20.26 9.39
CA GLU A 795 31.35 19.51 9.88
C GLU A 795 31.80 18.39 8.93
N GLN A 796 30.96 17.97 7.95
CA GLN A 796 31.24 16.82 7.08
C GLN A 796 31.91 17.14 5.73
N THR A 797 32.10 18.40 5.35
CA THR A 797 32.42 18.77 3.95
C THR A 797 33.81 19.37 3.69
N GLU A 798 34.87 18.77 4.26
CA GLU A 798 36.26 19.16 3.92
C GLU A 798 36.67 18.83 2.46
N LYS A 799 36.08 17.82 1.82
CA LYS A 799 36.47 17.36 0.47
C LYS A 799 36.00 18.28 -0.66
N PHE A 800 34.85 18.94 -0.50
CA PHE A 800 34.31 19.91 -1.47
C PHE A 800 34.85 21.32 -1.28
N SER A 801 35.46 21.60 -0.12
CA SER A 801 36.01 22.92 0.20
C SER A 801 37.07 23.38 -0.82
N LYS A 802 37.94 22.50 -1.31
CA LYS A 802 39.00 22.86 -2.27
C LYS A 802 38.48 23.16 -3.68
N ILE A 803 37.49 22.38 -4.16
CA ILE A 803 36.85 22.60 -5.45
C ILE A 803 36.02 23.89 -5.41
N ARG A 804 35.30 24.09 -4.30
CA ARG A 804 34.56 25.32 -4.00
C ARG A 804 35.48 26.54 -4.00
N GLU A 805 36.63 26.45 -3.32
CA GLU A 805 37.65 27.50 -3.28
C GLU A 805 38.21 27.81 -4.67
N SER A 806 38.53 26.79 -5.48
CA SER A 806 39.02 26.97 -6.86
C SER A 806 37.97 27.61 -7.79
N LEU A 807 36.71 27.21 -7.71
CA LEU A 807 35.63 27.79 -8.52
C LEU A 807 35.39 29.26 -8.15
N ILE A 808 35.44 29.59 -6.86
CA ILE A 808 35.33 30.97 -6.37
C ILE A 808 36.54 31.80 -6.83
N LEU A 809 37.76 31.27 -6.75
CA LEU A 809 38.97 31.95 -7.24
C LEU A 809 38.92 32.24 -8.76
N ASN A 810 38.20 31.43 -9.53
CA ASN A 810 38.00 31.61 -10.97
C ASN A 810 36.74 32.46 -11.32
N GLY A 811 36.15 33.11 -10.32
CA GLY A 811 35.05 34.07 -10.48
C GLY A 811 33.66 33.43 -10.62
N PHE A 812 33.47 32.19 -10.18
CA PHE A 812 32.14 31.58 -10.10
C PHE A 812 31.49 31.85 -8.73
N ILE A 813 30.18 32.06 -8.73
CA ILE A 813 29.38 32.33 -7.53
C ILE A 813 28.55 31.11 -7.18
N GLU A 814 28.65 30.62 -5.94
CA GLU A 814 27.88 29.44 -5.53
C GLU A 814 26.44 29.78 -5.12
N VAL A 815 25.47 29.01 -5.59
CA VAL A 815 24.04 29.20 -5.30
C VAL A 815 23.38 27.86 -4.95
N ALA A 816 22.29 27.88 -4.17
CA ALA A 816 21.54 26.64 -3.91
C ALA A 816 20.76 26.20 -5.17
N LYS A 817 20.53 24.88 -5.34
CA LYS A 817 19.76 24.31 -6.49
C LYS A 817 18.43 25.03 -6.77
N GLN A 818 17.80 25.53 -5.71
CA GLN A 818 16.49 26.17 -5.76
C GLN A 818 16.56 27.66 -6.15
N GLU A 819 17.74 28.28 -6.06
CA GLU A 819 17.95 29.72 -6.28
C GLU A 819 18.53 30.03 -7.68
N TYR A 820 18.82 29.00 -8.47
CA TYR A 820 19.55 29.10 -9.75
C TYR A 820 18.90 30.00 -10.80
N LEU A 821 17.58 29.91 -10.96
CA LEU A 821 16.88 30.69 -11.99
C LEU A 821 16.74 32.17 -11.60
N ALA A 822 16.78 32.49 -10.31
CA ALA A 822 16.56 33.84 -9.81
C ALA A 822 17.84 34.70 -9.84
N LEU A 823 19.01 34.08 -9.69
CA LEU A 823 20.31 34.76 -9.56
C LEU A 823 21.07 34.92 -10.87
N SER A 824 20.74 34.13 -11.89
CA SER A 824 21.44 34.18 -13.18
C SER A 824 21.17 35.47 -13.96
N VAL A 825 20.12 36.21 -13.62
CA VAL A 825 19.78 37.50 -14.25
C VAL A 825 20.79 38.62 -13.92
N GLY A 826 21.70 38.42 -12.95
CA GLY A 826 22.69 39.42 -12.52
C GLY A 826 24.15 38.98 -12.49
N TYR A 827 24.46 37.70 -12.72
CA TYR A 827 25.82 37.17 -12.70
C TYR A 827 26.20 36.48 -13.98
N ASP A 828 27.42 36.79 -14.43
CA ASP A 828 27.97 36.15 -15.62
C ASP A 828 28.29 34.67 -15.34
N LYS A 829 28.68 34.26 -14.12
CA LYS A 829 29.10 32.88 -13.76
C LYS A 829 28.53 32.38 -12.42
N VAL A 830 27.86 31.23 -12.41
CA VAL A 830 27.20 30.65 -11.22
C VAL A 830 27.43 29.13 -11.13
N PHE A 831 27.52 28.57 -9.92
CA PHE A 831 27.65 27.12 -9.69
C PHE A 831 26.94 26.60 -8.43
N SER A 832 26.82 25.29 -8.29
CA SER A 832 26.50 24.60 -7.02
C SER A 832 27.11 23.22 -7.01
N ILE A 833 27.40 22.76 -5.80
CA ILE A 833 27.96 21.45 -5.56
C ILE A 833 26.96 20.65 -4.71
N ASN A 834 26.45 19.55 -5.26
CA ASN A 834 25.58 18.60 -4.57
C ASN A 834 26.21 17.21 -4.66
N ASP A 835 26.70 16.66 -3.56
CA ASP A 835 27.42 15.38 -3.52
C ASP A 835 28.49 15.32 -4.63
N LEU A 836 28.44 14.34 -5.53
CA LEU A 836 29.38 14.15 -6.65
C LEU A 836 29.02 14.98 -7.91
N LYS A 837 28.07 15.90 -7.82
CA LYS A 837 27.55 16.66 -8.96
C LYS A 837 27.83 18.15 -8.82
N ILE A 838 28.52 18.73 -9.79
CA ILE A 838 28.73 20.18 -9.93
C ILE A 838 27.84 20.66 -11.07
N ASN A 839 26.91 21.56 -10.79
CA ASN A 839 26.16 22.24 -11.86
C ASN A 839 26.80 23.61 -12.06
N LEU A 840 27.14 23.93 -13.30
CA LEU A 840 27.66 25.23 -13.73
C LEU A 840 26.60 25.90 -14.59
N LEU A 841 26.29 27.15 -14.29
CA LEU A 841 25.39 27.99 -15.07
C LEU A 841 26.17 29.23 -15.51
N TRP A 842 26.20 29.48 -16.82
CA TRP A 842 26.91 30.60 -17.41
C TRP A 842 25.96 31.49 -18.21
N ALA A 843 26.08 32.80 -18.05
CA ALA A 843 25.29 33.81 -18.75
C ALA A 843 26.16 34.51 -19.80
N TYR A 844 25.67 34.60 -21.04
CA TYR A 844 26.40 35.25 -22.12
C TYR A 844 26.13 36.76 -22.14
N ARG A 845 27.18 37.61 -22.14
CA ARG A 845 27.09 39.05 -22.44
C ARG A 845 27.28 39.36 -23.92
N SER A 846 28.19 38.67 -24.61
CA SER A 846 28.40 38.79 -26.06
C SER A 846 28.99 37.50 -26.66
N ALA A 847 28.87 37.33 -27.98
CA ALA A 847 29.46 36.19 -28.69
C ALA A 847 31.00 36.23 -28.74
N ASP A 848 31.60 37.41 -28.56
CA ASP A 848 33.05 37.59 -28.57
C ASP A 848 33.68 37.12 -27.24
N ASP A 849 33.00 37.31 -26.11
CA ASP A 849 33.43 36.77 -24.80
C ASP A 849 33.50 35.23 -24.80
N VAL A 850 32.61 34.59 -25.58
CA VAL A 850 32.60 33.14 -25.79
C VAL A 850 33.79 32.67 -26.61
N ARG A 851 34.13 33.38 -27.69
CA ARG A 851 35.32 33.05 -28.48
C ARG A 851 36.61 33.22 -27.67
N GLU A 852 36.70 34.28 -26.86
CA GLU A 852 37.87 34.53 -26.01
C GLU A 852 38.02 33.46 -24.93
N PHE A 853 36.93 33.00 -24.32
CA PHE A 853 36.97 31.91 -23.35
C PHE A 853 37.29 30.57 -24.00
N LEU A 854 36.62 30.21 -25.11
CA LEU A 854 36.84 28.93 -25.78
C LEU A 854 38.24 28.84 -26.38
N SER A 855 38.83 29.94 -26.85
CA SER A 855 40.25 29.98 -27.26
C SER A 855 41.24 29.78 -26.11
N LYS A 856 40.83 30.00 -24.85
CA LYS A 856 41.64 29.73 -23.66
C LYS A 856 41.46 28.30 -23.12
N VAL A 857 40.36 27.64 -23.45
CA VAL A 857 39.96 26.33 -22.89
C VAL A 857 40.13 25.19 -23.89
N ILE A 858 40.01 25.47 -25.18
CA ILE A 858 40.06 24.48 -26.26
C ILE A 858 41.45 24.53 -26.91
N ASP A 859 42.17 23.41 -26.87
CA ASP A 859 43.49 23.23 -27.50
C ASP A 859 43.40 23.45 -29.02
N GLU A 860 44.43 24.05 -29.65
CA GLU A 860 44.44 24.54 -31.05
C GLU A 860 44.07 23.48 -32.12
N ASN A 861 43.93 22.20 -31.76
CA ASN A 861 43.69 21.07 -32.66
C ASN A 861 42.24 20.53 -32.69
N SER A 862 41.28 21.06 -31.92
CA SER A 862 39.90 20.58 -32.04
C SER A 862 39.05 21.50 -32.92
N SER A 863 38.69 21.00 -34.09
CA SER A 863 37.77 21.64 -35.04
C SER A 863 36.33 21.53 -34.54
N VAL A 864 35.91 22.40 -33.62
CA VAL A 864 34.50 22.58 -33.27
C VAL A 864 33.97 23.75 -34.09
N ASN A 865 33.01 23.49 -34.99
CA ASN A 865 32.35 24.54 -35.76
C ASN A 865 31.34 25.27 -34.84
N LEU A 866 31.77 26.36 -34.22
CA LEU A 866 30.99 27.09 -33.22
C LEU A 866 29.72 27.76 -33.78
N SER A 867 29.58 27.82 -35.11
CA SER A 867 28.39 28.40 -35.77
C SER A 867 27.15 27.50 -35.72
N GLU A 868 27.29 26.20 -35.46
CA GLU A 868 26.16 25.29 -35.24
C GLU A 868 25.66 25.27 -33.78
N ILE A 869 26.50 25.72 -32.84
CA ILE A 869 26.22 25.70 -31.39
C ILE A 869 25.64 27.05 -30.91
N PHE A 870 26.03 28.15 -31.55
CA PHE A 870 25.63 29.50 -31.16
C PHE A 870 25.17 30.30 -32.40
N PRO A 871 23.86 30.40 -32.67
CA PRO A 871 23.39 31.20 -33.79
C PRO A 871 23.47 32.68 -33.45
N ASP A 872 23.99 33.46 -34.41
CA ASP A 872 24.05 34.92 -34.35
C ASP A 872 22.62 35.51 -34.19
N PRO A 873 22.36 36.32 -33.14
CA PRO A 873 21.02 36.86 -32.87
C PRO A 873 20.47 37.74 -34.00
N GLU A 874 21.32 38.34 -34.85
CA GLU A 874 20.87 39.12 -35.99
C GLU A 874 20.60 38.28 -37.25
N MET A 875 21.15 37.06 -37.35
CA MET A 875 20.98 36.21 -38.54
C MET A 875 19.85 35.18 -38.42
N ASN A 876 19.29 34.93 -37.24
CA ASN A 876 18.40 33.78 -37.04
C ASN A 876 16.89 34.12 -37.05
N LYS A 877 16.28 34.08 -38.24
CA LYS A 877 14.82 34.20 -38.40
C LYS A 877 14.04 33.04 -37.73
N GLU A 878 14.68 31.93 -37.36
CA GLU A 878 14.06 30.70 -36.83
C GLU A 878 14.23 30.45 -35.32
N GLY A 879 14.70 31.43 -34.53
CA GLY A 879 14.75 31.26 -33.05
C GLY A 879 13.38 30.97 -32.42
N THR A 880 13.34 30.10 -31.41
CA THR A 880 12.11 29.71 -30.69
C THR A 880 11.43 30.94 -30.05
N PRO A 881 10.09 30.98 -29.96
CA PRO A 881 9.36 32.11 -29.40
C PRO A 881 9.82 32.49 -27.99
N GLU A 882 10.21 31.50 -27.18
CA GLU A 882 10.65 31.67 -25.79
C GLU A 882 12.02 32.36 -25.71
N LEU A 883 12.97 32.00 -26.59
CA LEU A 883 14.30 32.62 -26.65
C LEU A 883 14.22 34.07 -27.15
N LYS A 884 13.39 34.31 -28.19
CA LYS A 884 13.11 35.67 -28.69
C LYS A 884 12.40 36.52 -27.63
N ARG A 885 11.47 35.93 -26.87
CA ARG A 885 10.73 36.59 -25.80
C ARG A 885 11.65 36.90 -24.61
N ALA A 886 12.55 36.00 -24.21
CA ALA A 886 13.54 36.23 -23.15
C ALA A 886 14.54 37.35 -23.52
N LEU A 887 15.09 37.34 -24.74
CA LEU A 887 15.99 38.39 -25.22
C LEU A 887 15.27 39.75 -25.36
N SER A 888 13.98 39.76 -25.73
CA SER A 888 13.19 41.00 -25.80
C SER A 888 12.91 41.67 -24.44
N PHE A 889 13.08 40.92 -23.34
CA PHE A 889 13.01 41.44 -21.97
C PHE A 889 14.39 41.84 -21.40
N GLY A 890 15.46 41.77 -22.20
CA GLY A 890 16.83 42.04 -21.74
C GLY A 890 17.41 40.96 -20.82
N LEU A 891 16.84 39.75 -20.82
CA LEU A 891 17.35 38.63 -20.02
C LEU A 891 18.58 37.99 -20.70
N PRO A 892 19.66 37.68 -19.96
CA PRO A 892 20.79 36.96 -20.50
C PRO A 892 20.38 35.56 -20.99
N ALA A 893 20.96 35.09 -22.10
CA ALA A 893 20.87 33.68 -22.47
C ALA A 893 21.80 32.85 -21.57
N PHE A 894 21.35 31.67 -21.13
CA PHE A 894 22.12 30.80 -20.22
C PHE A 894 22.52 29.49 -20.88
N THR A 895 23.66 28.94 -20.47
CA THR A 895 24.02 27.53 -20.70
C THR A 895 24.31 26.86 -19.38
N MET A 896 23.79 25.65 -19.22
CA MET A 896 24.00 24.80 -18.06
C MET A 896 24.90 23.63 -18.45
N ALA A 897 25.97 23.41 -17.68
CA ALA A 897 26.80 22.22 -17.76
C ALA A 897 26.71 21.45 -16.45
N GLU A 898 26.43 20.15 -16.53
CA GLU A 898 26.45 19.25 -15.38
C GLU A 898 27.72 18.41 -15.43
N ILE A 899 28.57 18.56 -14.42
CA ILE A 899 29.81 17.79 -14.28
C ILE A 899 29.63 16.78 -13.16
N PHE A 900 29.77 15.50 -13.49
CA PHE A 900 29.76 14.41 -12.52
C PHE A 900 31.19 14.00 -12.18
N ILE A 901 31.54 14.02 -10.91
CA ILE A 901 32.85 13.58 -10.42
C ILE A 901 32.78 12.06 -10.22
N SER A 902 33.59 11.29 -10.96
CA SER A 902 33.61 9.83 -10.78
C SER A 902 34.18 9.45 -9.41
N GLU A 903 33.70 8.37 -8.80
CA GLU A 903 34.25 7.87 -7.54
C GLU A 903 35.74 7.48 -7.67
N GLU A 904 36.19 7.08 -8.86
CA GLU A 904 37.57 6.64 -9.13
C GLU A 904 38.60 7.78 -9.16
N THR A 905 38.23 9.02 -9.51
CA THR A 905 39.16 10.16 -9.50
C THR A 905 39.53 10.62 -8.09
N SER A 906 38.82 10.13 -7.06
CA SER A 906 39.13 10.41 -5.65
C SER A 906 40.46 9.84 -5.16
N ASN A 907 41.06 8.89 -5.90
CA ASN A 907 42.35 8.28 -5.57
C ASN A 907 43.55 8.86 -6.34
N LEU A 908 43.33 9.77 -7.29
CA LEU A 908 44.41 10.41 -8.03
C LEU A 908 44.84 11.68 -7.28
N GLY A 909 45.87 11.55 -6.44
CA GLY A 909 46.50 12.67 -5.75
C GLY A 909 46.73 13.87 -6.67
N VAL A 910 46.34 15.05 -6.19
CA VAL A 910 46.31 16.30 -6.95
C VAL A 910 47.73 16.70 -7.38
N ASN A 911 47.95 16.77 -8.69
CA ASN A 911 49.06 17.48 -9.34
C ASN A 911 48.41 18.38 -10.40
N ASN A 912 48.93 19.60 -10.61
CA ASN A 912 48.55 20.60 -11.62
C ASN A 912 48.16 20.03 -13.00
N LYS A 913 48.66 18.84 -13.38
CA LYS A 913 48.29 18.18 -14.64
C LYS A 913 46.87 17.58 -14.65
N ASN A 914 46.33 17.17 -13.51
CA ASN A 914 44.97 16.65 -13.36
C ASN A 914 43.94 17.75 -13.09
N GLU A 915 44.37 18.94 -12.67
CA GLU A 915 43.50 20.12 -12.49
C GLU A 915 43.06 20.75 -13.82
N LYS A 916 43.82 20.52 -14.89
CA LYS A 916 43.53 21.02 -16.25
C LYS A 916 42.65 20.08 -17.09
N LYS A 917 42.43 18.85 -16.65
CA LYS A 917 41.62 17.84 -17.33
C LYS A 917 40.25 17.78 -16.68
#